data_AF-A0A0C5V8N2-F1
#
_entry.id   AF-A0A0C5V8N2-F1
#
_cell.length_a   1.000
_cell.length_b   1.000
_cell.length_c   1.000
_cell.angle_alpha   90.00
_cell.angle_beta   90.00
_cell.angle_gamma   90.00
#
_symmetry.space_group_name_H-M   'P 1'
#
loop_
_entity.id
_entity.type
_entity.pdbx_description
1 polymer ?
#
loop_
_entity_poly.entity_id
_entity_poly.type
_entity_poly.pdbx_seq_one_letter_code
_entity_poly.pdbx_strand_id
1 'polypeptide(L)'
;METGQLYQQPFQNFPSRTDHANRWRELAQAIAAKADQISHDPDAIIRPEKPGELTILGSGIETVGFTSADEIRIREADKVFYCVADPATVVWLKRLRPDAYDLYVLYDDTKIRYTTYMQMTEAMLHFVREGQNVVAIFYGHPGVFVLSTHRAVQIGQREGHKVTMRAGISALDTLCADLGIDPSQPGMQTFEATDTLIRKRHLDPELHLILWQVGLVGDLGYRREGSLNSGFSVLLDYLEETYGPDHEVVNYIGSRYPGADPVRDRHTISSLRNPAVQSTITGISTFYIPPAKAGTSDPEMLLRLGLLKPGQNIRHSSSPMRVIDEYGPKERKAFSDFAHFDIPTGYHWQEDTAAARFILALREDGKLRTQYCENPRVAMSQWAGGLSENERRRLSLREAGAMQLAAKGLRTKASAESVRMLQEVLTREPSARALLRTVRAATDPHDAARQWSQFHGFNVDWAEVPTDLHILLRKSLYPWTGCYLANDRELSIVIHGQPSSAQADSVYVNGIRVQATFSSGGIIHWQAGQEQHTSGLLHVDRTTRGTRRLVGAIWTGTEKPGTDDQLVAAEHHLPRTLPLASLSGHYRTKSNQIRVRPDLSSKTHPMAIYINDQPAQRWSVNTTSFEVDGINVSFQAREPETAIPDYAHGTYQVRLVQSDSATMATMSLSADGCYINSKPISVSRDNEGSFSWKDGPATLRVGQIKLLVDPITLSVMLFGTAGHAEDDQRIALRGMIPVSEQAAGNRKHLPDFGLPEWAWRHLVDLLTQSSEQGGLFLWHGWNRSANNLRRLRSVLKTLGE
;
A
#
# COMPACT_ATOMS: atom_id res chain seq x y z
N MET A 1 -19.69 -44.20 6.63
CA MET A 1 -19.63 -44.70 8.02
C MET A 1 -19.71 -43.50 8.93
N GLU A 2 -20.64 -43.51 9.89
CA GLU A 2 -20.61 -42.54 10.99
C GLU A 2 -19.26 -42.66 11.71
N THR A 3 -18.66 -41.53 12.09
CA THR A 3 -17.35 -41.43 12.74
C THR A 3 -17.24 -42.32 13.98
N GLY A 4 -18.36 -42.59 14.67
CA GLY A 4 -18.41 -43.43 15.87
C GLY A 4 -18.11 -44.92 15.65
N GLN A 5 -18.38 -45.48 14.47
CA GLN A 5 -18.18 -46.92 14.20
C GLN A 5 -16.77 -47.24 13.67
N LEU A 6 -16.11 -46.26 13.06
CA LEU A 6 -14.87 -46.46 12.30
C LEU A 6 -13.67 -46.87 13.15
N TYR A 7 -13.63 -46.45 14.41
CA TYR A 7 -12.51 -46.67 15.33
C TYR A 7 -12.79 -47.77 16.36
N GLN A 8 -13.92 -48.48 16.25
CA GLN A 8 -14.33 -49.54 17.18
C GLN A 8 -13.77 -50.93 16.82
N GLN A 9 -13.22 -51.10 15.62
CA GLN A 9 -12.70 -52.37 15.12
C GLN A 9 -11.32 -52.19 14.49
N PRO A 10 -10.43 -53.20 14.50
CA PRO A 10 -9.17 -53.16 13.76
C PRO A 10 -9.36 -52.89 12.27
N PHE A 11 -8.43 -52.14 11.66
CA PHE A 11 -8.48 -51.86 10.23
C PHE A 11 -8.17 -53.11 9.40
N GLN A 12 -9.03 -53.43 8.42
CA GLN A 12 -8.94 -54.68 7.64
C GLN A 12 -7.63 -54.85 6.85
N ASN A 13 -7.04 -53.76 6.34
CA ASN A 13 -5.86 -53.78 5.47
C ASN A 13 -4.57 -53.30 6.19
N PHE A 14 -4.41 -53.58 7.48
CA PHE A 14 -3.23 -53.14 8.23
C PHE A 14 -2.01 -54.07 7.96
N PRO A 15 -0.80 -53.53 7.71
CA PRO A 15 0.34 -54.36 7.33
C PRO A 15 0.91 -55.17 8.50
N SER A 16 1.38 -56.40 8.22
CA SER A 16 2.04 -57.22 9.24
C SER A 16 3.48 -56.76 9.51
N ARG A 17 4.03 -57.15 10.67
CA ARG A 17 5.45 -56.90 11.01
C ARG A 17 6.40 -57.55 10.01
N THR A 18 6.06 -58.74 9.52
CA THR A 18 6.87 -59.50 8.55
C THR A 18 6.92 -58.80 7.20
N ASP A 19 5.76 -58.34 6.69
CA ASP A 19 5.68 -57.61 5.41
C ASP A 19 6.47 -56.31 5.48
N HIS A 20 6.36 -55.60 6.60
CA HIS A 20 7.14 -54.39 6.85
C HIS A 20 8.65 -54.66 6.84
N ALA A 21 9.11 -55.73 7.51
CA ALA A 21 10.53 -56.09 7.56
C ALA A 21 11.07 -56.54 6.19
N ASN A 22 10.28 -57.31 5.42
CA ASN A 22 10.66 -57.75 4.08
C ASN A 22 10.85 -56.56 3.14
N ARG A 23 9.88 -55.63 3.09
CA ARG A 23 9.97 -54.42 2.26
C ARG A 23 11.19 -53.56 2.57
N TRP A 24 11.53 -53.41 3.85
CA TRP A 24 12.72 -52.66 4.26
C TRP A 24 14.02 -53.36 3.87
N ARG A 25 14.10 -54.69 3.99
CA ARG A 25 15.26 -55.46 3.53
C ARG A 25 15.47 -55.33 2.02
N GLU A 26 14.40 -55.45 1.24
CA GLU A 26 14.43 -55.28 -0.21
C GLU A 26 14.90 -53.86 -0.61
N LEU A 27 14.32 -52.83 0.00
CA LEU A 27 14.71 -51.45 -0.26
C LEU A 27 16.18 -51.19 0.11
N ALA A 28 16.63 -51.66 1.28
CA ALA A 28 18.01 -51.48 1.71
C ALA A 28 19.01 -52.15 0.76
N GLN A 29 18.71 -53.36 0.30
CA GLN A 29 19.52 -54.07 -0.69
C GLN A 29 19.54 -53.33 -2.04
N ALA A 30 18.40 -52.81 -2.49
CA ALA A 30 18.31 -52.05 -3.73
C ALA A 30 19.09 -50.72 -3.68
N ILE A 31 19.10 -50.03 -2.54
CA ILE A 31 19.91 -48.83 -2.33
C ILE A 31 21.40 -49.19 -2.36
N ALA A 32 21.80 -50.23 -1.63
CA ALA A 32 23.19 -50.68 -1.60
C ALA A 32 23.71 -51.07 -3.00
N ALA A 33 22.90 -51.77 -3.80
CA ALA A 33 23.27 -52.17 -5.16
C ALA A 33 23.47 -51.00 -6.14
N LYS A 34 22.89 -49.83 -5.86
CA LYS A 34 23.01 -48.62 -6.69
C LYS A 34 24.02 -47.60 -6.14
N ALA A 35 24.68 -47.88 -5.01
CA ALA A 35 25.51 -46.92 -4.30
C ALA A 35 26.63 -46.33 -5.17
N ASP A 36 27.33 -47.17 -5.93
CA ASP A 36 28.44 -46.76 -6.80
C ASP A 36 28.00 -45.92 -8.02
N GLN A 37 26.70 -45.85 -8.30
CA GLN A 37 26.13 -45.06 -9.39
C GLN A 37 25.73 -43.64 -8.94
N ILE A 38 25.76 -43.36 -7.63
CA ILE A 38 25.34 -42.08 -7.07
C ILE A 38 26.59 -41.18 -6.94
N SER A 39 26.55 -40.02 -7.61
CA SER A 39 27.64 -39.05 -7.55
C SER A 39 27.15 -37.66 -7.12
N HIS A 40 28.06 -36.89 -6.52
CA HIS A 40 27.86 -35.47 -6.25
C HIS A 40 28.58 -34.57 -7.26
N ASP A 41 29.41 -35.16 -8.13
CA ASP A 41 30.12 -34.46 -9.20
C ASP A 41 29.12 -33.97 -10.27
N PRO A 42 28.97 -32.65 -10.48
CA PRO A 42 28.05 -32.10 -11.47
C PRO A 42 28.26 -32.65 -12.88
N ASP A 43 29.49 -32.99 -13.26
CA ASP A 43 29.81 -33.50 -14.60
C ASP A 43 29.39 -34.97 -14.77
N ALA A 44 29.23 -35.70 -13.67
CA ALA A 44 28.75 -37.08 -13.67
C ALA A 44 27.22 -37.19 -13.53
N ILE A 45 26.51 -36.10 -13.25
CA ILE A 45 25.05 -36.10 -13.05
C ILE A 45 24.34 -36.02 -14.39
N ILE A 46 23.71 -37.12 -14.77
CA ILE A 46 22.84 -37.20 -15.95
C ILE A 46 21.42 -36.82 -15.52
N ARG A 47 20.83 -35.82 -16.18
CA ARG A 47 19.43 -35.43 -15.90
C ARG A 47 18.48 -36.55 -16.32
N PRO A 48 17.48 -36.87 -15.49
CA PRO A 48 16.53 -37.93 -15.81
C PRO A 48 15.62 -37.53 -16.97
N GLU A 49 15.38 -38.46 -17.90
CA GLU A 49 14.38 -38.28 -18.98
C GLU A 49 12.98 -38.08 -18.42
N LYS A 50 12.67 -38.77 -17.31
CA LYS A 50 11.44 -38.60 -16.53
C LYS A 50 11.80 -38.21 -15.09
N PRO A 51 11.78 -36.90 -14.75
CA PRO A 51 12.04 -36.46 -13.39
C PRO A 51 10.99 -36.99 -12.41
N GLY A 52 11.43 -37.68 -11.36
CA GLY A 52 10.59 -37.96 -10.19
C GLY A 52 10.27 -36.72 -9.37
N GLU A 53 9.35 -36.88 -8.42
CA GLU A 53 8.88 -35.83 -7.53
C GLU A 53 9.02 -36.23 -6.07
N LEU A 54 9.49 -35.31 -5.22
CA LEU A 54 9.53 -35.47 -3.77
C LEU A 54 8.75 -34.32 -3.12
N THR A 55 7.67 -34.64 -2.42
CA THR A 55 6.96 -33.70 -1.54
C THR A 55 7.20 -34.05 -0.08
N ILE A 56 7.78 -33.13 0.69
CA ILE A 56 8.03 -33.28 2.11
C ILE A 56 6.96 -32.52 2.91
N LEU A 57 6.29 -33.22 3.84
CA LEU A 57 5.17 -32.73 4.65
C LEU A 57 5.52 -32.74 6.14
N GLY A 58 4.94 -31.81 6.88
CA GLY A 58 4.89 -31.84 8.34
C GLY A 58 3.59 -32.44 8.84
N SER A 59 3.63 -33.29 9.87
CA SER A 59 2.41 -33.80 10.52
C SER A 59 1.92 -32.92 11.68
N GLY A 60 2.60 -31.82 11.99
CA GLY A 60 2.35 -31.07 13.22
C GLY A 60 2.88 -31.78 14.48
N ILE A 61 2.65 -31.18 15.64
CA ILE A 61 3.00 -31.75 16.96
C ILE A 61 1.86 -32.58 17.53
N GLU A 62 0.63 -32.08 17.47
CA GLU A 62 -0.57 -32.85 17.80
C GLU A 62 -0.84 -33.92 16.73
N THR A 63 -1.45 -35.03 17.15
CA THR A 63 -1.77 -36.19 16.31
C THR A 63 -2.55 -35.80 15.04
N VAL A 64 -2.08 -36.23 13.86
CA VAL A 64 -2.73 -36.03 12.53
C VAL A 64 -2.96 -34.55 12.12
N GLY A 65 -1.93 -33.70 12.22
CA GLY A 65 -1.99 -32.29 11.80
C GLY A 65 -1.84 -32.02 10.29
N PHE A 66 -2.59 -32.73 9.43
CA PHE A 66 -2.55 -32.55 7.96
C PHE A 66 -3.68 -31.66 7.44
N THR A 67 -3.43 -30.92 6.35
CA THR A 67 -4.52 -30.29 5.59
C THR A 67 -5.17 -31.29 4.63
N SER A 68 -6.40 -31.00 4.17
CA SER A 68 -7.09 -31.85 3.17
C SER A 68 -6.25 -32.02 1.88
N ALA A 69 -5.49 -31.00 1.51
CA ALA A 69 -4.62 -31.05 0.33
C ALA A 69 -3.37 -31.93 0.56
N ASP A 70 -2.91 -32.07 1.81
CA ASP A 70 -1.82 -32.96 2.16
C ASP A 70 -2.30 -34.42 2.18
N GLU A 71 -3.50 -34.68 2.71
CA GLU A 71 -4.12 -36.02 2.64
C GLU A 71 -4.27 -36.53 1.20
N ILE A 72 -4.70 -35.67 0.27
CA ILE A 72 -4.79 -36.03 -1.15
C ILE A 72 -3.43 -36.43 -1.70
N ARG A 73 -2.37 -35.68 -1.38
CA ARG A 73 -0.99 -36.02 -1.81
C ARG A 73 -0.53 -37.36 -1.25
N ILE A 74 -0.82 -37.63 0.02
CA ILE A 74 -0.47 -38.92 0.65
C ILE A 74 -1.18 -40.09 -0.05
N ARG A 75 -2.45 -39.90 -0.45
CA ARG A 75 -3.23 -40.90 -1.21
C ARG A 75 -2.69 -41.12 -2.62
N GLU A 76 -2.33 -40.04 -3.31
CA GLU A 76 -1.93 -40.07 -4.73
C GLU A 76 -0.45 -40.42 -4.95
N ALA A 77 0.39 -40.38 -3.92
CA ALA A 77 1.82 -40.69 -4.04
C ALA A 77 2.06 -42.15 -4.43
N ASP A 78 3.08 -42.41 -5.24
CA ASP A 78 3.53 -43.78 -5.53
C ASP A 78 4.15 -44.41 -4.27
N LYS A 79 4.92 -43.63 -3.50
CA LYS A 79 5.58 -44.08 -2.26
C LYS A 79 5.44 -43.07 -1.14
N VAL A 80 5.27 -43.58 0.08
CA VAL A 80 5.19 -42.76 1.30
C VAL A 80 6.24 -43.20 2.31
N PHE A 81 7.03 -42.25 2.79
CA PHE A 81 7.94 -42.41 3.92
C PHE A 81 7.47 -41.55 5.08
N TYR A 82 7.68 -42.01 6.32
CA TYR A 82 7.37 -41.19 7.48
C TYR A 82 8.35 -41.38 8.64
N CYS A 83 8.56 -40.31 9.40
CA CYS A 83 9.26 -40.28 10.69
C CYS A 83 8.42 -39.42 11.63
N VAL A 84 7.45 -40.03 12.32
CA VAL A 84 6.50 -39.33 13.20
C VAL A 84 6.68 -39.75 14.66
N ALA A 85 6.26 -38.89 15.58
CA ALA A 85 6.56 -39.04 17.01
C ALA A 85 5.49 -39.80 17.82
N ASP A 86 4.27 -39.94 17.29
CA ASP A 86 3.15 -40.54 18.01
C ASP A 86 2.59 -41.79 17.30
N PRO A 87 2.21 -42.86 18.05
CA PRO A 87 1.69 -44.09 17.45
C PRO A 87 0.34 -43.95 16.73
N ALA A 88 -0.49 -42.98 17.11
CA ALA A 88 -1.82 -42.83 16.54
C ALA A 88 -1.76 -42.29 15.10
N THR A 89 -0.85 -41.35 14.82
CA THR A 89 -0.50 -40.92 13.46
C THR A 89 0.05 -42.08 12.63
N VAL A 90 0.87 -42.97 13.22
CA VAL A 90 1.35 -44.18 12.52
C VAL A 90 0.19 -45.09 12.12
N VAL A 91 -0.77 -45.32 13.03
CA VAL A 91 -1.96 -46.13 12.74
C VAL A 91 -2.81 -45.49 11.64
N TRP A 92 -3.04 -44.18 11.71
CA TRP A 92 -3.75 -43.43 10.67
C TRP A 92 -3.05 -43.53 9.31
N LEU A 93 -1.74 -43.33 9.27
CA LEU A 93 -0.92 -43.46 8.06
C LEU A 93 -0.97 -44.87 7.49
N LYS A 94 -0.79 -45.91 8.30
CA LYS A 94 -0.81 -47.31 7.83
C LYS A 94 -2.19 -47.77 7.39
N ARG A 95 -3.25 -47.21 7.95
CA ARG A 95 -4.61 -47.42 7.42
C ARG A 95 -4.76 -46.81 6.03
N LEU A 96 -4.22 -45.60 5.84
CA LEU A 96 -4.31 -44.85 4.59
C LEU A 96 -3.39 -45.43 3.50
N ARG A 97 -2.17 -45.80 3.89
CA ARG A 97 -1.06 -46.31 3.09
C ARG A 97 -0.40 -47.49 3.80
N PRO A 98 -0.96 -48.71 3.69
CA PRO A 98 -0.37 -49.92 4.28
C PRO A 98 1.06 -50.20 3.80
N ASP A 99 1.38 -49.69 2.61
CA ASP A 99 2.66 -49.77 1.93
C ASP A 99 3.65 -48.65 2.32
N ALA A 100 3.31 -47.76 3.25
CA ALA A 100 4.22 -46.71 3.72
C ALA A 100 5.43 -47.28 4.49
N TYR A 101 6.56 -46.59 4.40
CA TYR A 101 7.85 -46.93 4.99
C TYR A 101 8.12 -46.11 6.26
N ASP A 102 8.30 -46.78 7.40
CA ASP A 102 8.70 -46.17 8.66
C ASP A 102 10.21 -45.89 8.71
N LEU A 103 10.61 -44.64 8.55
CA LEU A 103 12.01 -44.22 8.61
C LEU A 103 12.62 -44.44 10.00
N TYR A 104 11.82 -44.58 11.05
CA TYR A 104 12.30 -44.79 12.42
C TYR A 104 13.01 -46.14 12.60
N VAL A 105 12.78 -47.10 11.68
CA VAL A 105 13.54 -48.37 11.59
C VAL A 105 15.05 -48.12 11.45
N LEU A 106 15.43 -47.00 10.85
CA LEU A 106 16.83 -46.67 10.62
C LEU A 106 17.52 -46.14 11.88
N TYR A 107 16.85 -45.92 13.01
CA TYR A 107 17.54 -45.62 14.27
C TYR A 107 18.06 -46.88 14.96
N ASP A 108 19.24 -46.77 15.56
CA ASP A 108 19.87 -47.85 16.31
C ASP A 108 20.70 -47.28 17.48
N ASP A 109 20.77 -48.02 18.58
CA ASP A 109 21.46 -47.60 19.81
C ASP A 109 22.99 -47.58 19.64
N THR A 110 23.52 -48.30 18.65
CA THR A 110 24.96 -48.34 18.36
C THR A 110 25.39 -47.35 17.27
N LYS A 111 24.53 -46.41 16.88
CA LYS A 111 24.72 -45.57 15.70
C LYS A 111 24.54 -44.08 15.99
N ILE A 112 25.44 -43.27 15.45
CA ILE A 112 25.30 -41.80 15.47
C ILE A 112 24.17 -41.35 14.55
N ARG A 113 23.45 -40.29 14.95
CA ARG A 113 22.26 -39.83 14.21
C ARG A 113 22.58 -39.37 12.78
N TYR A 114 23.78 -38.84 12.56
CA TYR A 114 24.21 -38.39 11.22
C TYR A 114 24.09 -39.50 10.18
N THR A 115 24.53 -40.73 10.51
CA THR A 115 24.43 -41.89 9.60
C THR A 115 22.97 -42.24 9.31
N THR A 116 22.10 -42.22 10.33
CA THR A 116 20.65 -42.42 10.15
C THR A 116 20.07 -41.39 9.19
N TYR A 117 20.46 -40.12 9.30
CA TYR A 117 19.96 -39.06 8.42
C TYR A 117 20.38 -39.28 6.97
N MET A 118 21.60 -39.76 6.71
CA MET A 118 22.02 -40.12 5.36
C MET A 118 21.16 -41.26 4.80
N GLN A 119 20.92 -42.30 5.60
CA GLN A 119 20.10 -43.44 5.21
C GLN A 119 18.64 -43.04 4.93
N MET A 120 18.06 -42.16 5.75
CA MET A 120 16.73 -41.62 5.52
C MET A 120 16.66 -40.85 4.19
N THR A 121 17.66 -39.99 3.93
CA THR A 121 17.76 -39.24 2.68
C THR A 121 17.80 -40.17 1.47
N GLU A 122 18.68 -41.17 1.47
CA GLU A 122 18.79 -42.10 0.33
C GLU A 122 17.57 -43.00 0.16
N ALA A 123 16.92 -43.40 1.25
CA ALA A 123 15.66 -44.15 1.18
C ALA A 123 14.57 -43.38 0.44
N MET A 124 14.42 -42.07 0.74
CA MET A 124 13.46 -41.21 0.05
C MET A 124 13.84 -41.02 -1.43
N LEU A 125 15.11 -40.73 -1.71
CA LEU A 125 15.57 -40.42 -3.08
C LEU A 125 15.61 -41.63 -4.01
N HIS A 126 15.69 -42.85 -3.47
CA HIS A 126 15.72 -44.07 -4.26
C HIS A 126 14.58 -44.13 -5.29
N PHE A 127 13.34 -43.95 -4.85
CA PHE A 127 12.17 -43.99 -5.73
C PHE A 127 12.00 -42.70 -6.55
N VAL A 128 12.49 -41.57 -6.06
CA VAL A 128 12.51 -40.31 -6.83
C VAL A 128 13.37 -40.47 -8.08
N ARG A 129 14.54 -41.11 -7.95
CA ARG A 129 15.44 -41.42 -9.08
C ARG A 129 14.82 -42.40 -10.08
N GLU A 130 13.81 -43.17 -9.67
CA GLU A 130 13.01 -44.04 -10.56
C GLU A 130 11.85 -43.31 -11.25
N GLY A 131 11.76 -41.99 -11.11
CA GLY A 131 10.72 -41.20 -11.76
C GLY A 131 9.35 -41.27 -11.08
N GLN A 132 9.30 -41.67 -9.80
CA GLN A 132 8.07 -41.81 -9.01
C GLN A 132 7.73 -40.53 -8.23
N ASN A 133 6.46 -40.38 -7.87
CA ASN A 133 5.96 -39.36 -6.94
C ASN A 133 6.06 -39.86 -5.49
N VAL A 134 6.97 -39.29 -4.73
CA VAL A 134 7.29 -39.68 -3.35
C VAL A 134 6.80 -38.61 -2.38
N VAL A 135 6.09 -39.03 -1.33
CA VAL A 135 5.76 -38.18 -0.19
C VAL A 135 6.55 -38.61 1.04
N ALA A 136 7.21 -37.68 1.70
CA ALA A 136 7.92 -37.91 2.95
C ALA A 136 7.31 -37.07 4.07
N ILE A 137 7.08 -37.67 5.24
CA ILE A 137 6.36 -37.05 6.34
C ILE A 137 7.26 -37.01 7.58
N PHE A 138 7.39 -35.84 8.21
CA PHE A 138 8.11 -35.69 9.48
C PHE A 138 7.21 -35.01 10.51
N TYR A 139 7.37 -35.35 11.80
CA TYR A 139 6.65 -34.64 12.85
C TYR A 139 7.06 -33.17 12.92
N GLY A 140 6.15 -32.32 13.40
CA GLY A 140 6.34 -30.89 13.47
C GLY A 140 6.41 -30.23 12.08
N HIS A 141 7.38 -29.33 11.92
CA HIS A 141 7.70 -28.68 10.64
C HIS A 141 8.93 -29.37 10.02
N PRO A 142 8.86 -29.88 8.77
CA PRO A 142 9.91 -30.74 8.21
C PRO A 142 11.22 -30.01 7.88
N GLY A 143 11.21 -28.67 7.90
CA GLY A 143 12.40 -27.82 7.77
C GLY A 143 12.98 -27.26 9.08
N VAL A 144 12.39 -27.56 10.24
CA VAL A 144 12.80 -27.01 11.55
C VAL A 144 13.45 -28.14 12.36
N PHE A 145 14.77 -28.07 12.56
CA PHE A 145 15.57 -29.08 13.28
C PHE A 145 15.60 -30.49 12.64
N VAL A 146 15.55 -30.58 11.31
CA VAL A 146 15.59 -31.87 10.58
C VAL A 146 16.62 -31.83 9.44
N LEU A 147 17.73 -32.57 9.56
CA LEU A 147 18.79 -32.58 8.54
C LEU A 147 18.43 -33.38 7.27
N SER A 148 17.81 -34.55 7.44
CA SER A 148 17.58 -35.51 6.34
C SER A 148 16.68 -34.95 5.23
N THR A 149 15.73 -34.08 5.59
CA THR A 149 14.81 -33.42 4.67
C THR A 149 15.52 -32.36 3.84
N HIS A 150 16.26 -31.44 4.47
CA HIS A 150 17.07 -30.43 3.77
C HIS A 150 18.08 -31.06 2.82
N ARG A 151 18.73 -32.14 3.27
CA ARG A 151 19.65 -32.89 2.42
C ARG A 151 18.95 -33.50 1.20
N ALA A 152 17.78 -34.12 1.39
CA ALA A 152 17.01 -34.69 0.28
C ALA A 152 16.57 -33.63 -0.73
N VAL A 153 16.20 -32.43 -0.27
CA VAL A 153 15.90 -31.28 -1.14
C VAL A 153 17.09 -30.91 -2.00
N GLN A 154 18.26 -30.68 -1.38
CA GLN A 154 19.44 -30.25 -2.11
C GLN A 154 19.90 -31.30 -3.14
N ILE A 155 19.91 -32.58 -2.77
CA ILE A 155 20.33 -33.66 -3.67
C ILE A 155 19.32 -33.83 -4.81
N GLY A 156 18.03 -33.92 -4.51
CA GLY A 156 17.01 -34.10 -5.54
C GLY A 156 16.99 -32.93 -6.55
N GLN A 157 17.16 -31.69 -6.09
CA GLN A 157 17.28 -30.53 -6.98
C GLN A 157 18.54 -30.59 -7.85
N ARG A 158 19.69 -30.94 -7.26
CA ARG A 158 20.96 -31.10 -8.00
C ARG A 158 20.85 -32.16 -9.10
N GLU A 159 20.13 -33.24 -8.84
CA GLU A 159 19.90 -34.34 -9.78
C GLU A 159 18.79 -34.04 -10.81
N GLY A 160 18.14 -32.87 -10.74
CA GLY A 160 17.12 -32.45 -11.71
C GLY A 160 15.70 -32.96 -11.44
N HIS A 161 15.42 -33.42 -10.22
CA HIS A 161 14.09 -33.83 -9.77
C HIS A 161 13.24 -32.66 -9.27
N LYS A 162 11.92 -32.84 -9.26
CA LYS A 162 11.00 -31.88 -8.65
C LYS A 162 10.98 -32.11 -7.14
N VAL A 163 11.34 -31.11 -6.35
CA VAL A 163 11.29 -31.23 -4.89
C VAL A 163 10.58 -30.06 -4.26
N THR A 164 9.62 -30.35 -3.38
CA THR A 164 8.85 -29.36 -2.62
C THR A 164 8.84 -29.70 -1.15
N MET A 165 9.22 -28.75 -0.29
CA MET A 165 8.99 -28.84 1.15
C MET A 165 7.80 -27.96 1.52
N ARG A 166 6.81 -28.52 2.22
CA ARG A 166 5.64 -27.78 2.72
C ARG A 166 5.82 -27.47 4.21
N ALA A 167 5.41 -26.26 4.61
CA ALA A 167 5.43 -25.87 6.01
C ALA A 167 4.42 -26.71 6.83
N GLY A 168 4.74 -26.90 8.11
CA GLY A 168 3.87 -27.56 9.10
C GLY A 168 3.96 -26.85 10.45
N ILE A 169 3.13 -27.24 11.41
CA ILE A 169 3.12 -26.65 12.76
C ILE A 169 4.31 -27.23 13.56
N SER A 170 5.26 -26.40 13.95
CA SER A 170 6.43 -26.78 14.74
C SER A 170 6.17 -26.74 16.25
N ALA A 171 7.10 -27.25 17.06
CA ALA A 171 7.02 -27.12 18.51
C ALA A 171 7.09 -25.66 18.98
N LEU A 172 7.78 -24.78 18.23
CA LEU A 172 7.79 -23.35 18.51
C LEU A 172 6.42 -22.72 18.32
N ASP A 173 5.71 -23.09 17.25
CA ASP A 173 4.36 -22.58 17.01
C ASP A 173 3.42 -22.96 18.15
N THR A 174 3.49 -24.21 18.62
CA THR A 174 2.72 -24.65 19.79
C THR A 174 3.15 -23.96 21.08
N LEU A 175 4.45 -23.75 21.29
CA LEU A 175 4.99 -23.06 22.46
C LEU A 175 4.47 -21.63 22.54
N CYS A 176 4.48 -20.90 21.42
CA CYS A 176 3.95 -19.54 21.35
C CYS A 176 2.46 -19.50 21.73
N ALA A 177 1.67 -20.44 21.22
CA ALA A 177 0.25 -20.55 21.54
C ALA A 177 0.00 -20.90 23.02
N ASP A 178 0.71 -21.91 23.55
CA ASP A 178 0.46 -22.47 24.87
C ASP A 178 1.01 -21.60 26.02
N LEU A 179 2.05 -20.81 25.75
CA LEU A 179 2.63 -19.84 26.68
C LEU A 179 2.11 -18.41 26.49
N GLY A 180 1.35 -18.15 25.42
CA GLY A 180 0.81 -16.82 25.12
C GLY A 180 1.88 -15.78 24.78
N ILE A 181 2.96 -16.21 24.11
CA ILE A 181 4.08 -15.32 23.74
C ILE A 181 4.03 -14.95 22.26
N ASP A 182 4.34 -13.69 21.95
CA ASP A 182 4.45 -13.18 20.58
C ASP A 182 5.94 -12.96 20.22
N PRO A 183 6.50 -13.66 19.23
CA PRO A 183 7.89 -13.49 18.80
C PRO A 183 8.25 -12.06 18.39
N SER A 184 7.28 -11.21 18.04
CA SER A 184 7.51 -9.83 17.62
C SER A 184 7.74 -8.85 18.77
N GLN A 185 7.43 -9.23 20.02
CA GLN A 185 7.50 -8.34 21.18
C GLN A 185 8.08 -9.06 22.41
N PRO A 186 9.27 -8.69 22.91
CA PRO A 186 10.20 -7.68 22.36
C PRO A 186 11.06 -8.17 21.17
N GLY A 187 10.87 -9.42 20.74
CA GLY A 187 11.71 -10.12 19.78
C GLY A 187 12.09 -11.49 20.32
N MET A 188 12.63 -12.37 19.47
CA MET A 188 12.94 -13.76 19.85
C MET A 188 14.24 -14.24 19.22
N GLN A 189 15.04 -14.95 20.02
CA GLN A 189 16.21 -15.71 19.61
C GLN A 189 15.96 -17.21 19.82
N THR A 190 16.38 -18.02 18.85
CA THR A 190 16.15 -19.47 18.85
C THR A 190 17.44 -20.19 18.51
N PHE A 191 17.88 -21.12 19.37
CA PHE A 191 19.12 -21.86 19.19
C PHE A 191 18.99 -23.34 19.54
N GLU A 192 19.85 -24.17 18.96
CA GLU A 192 20.09 -25.53 19.46
C GLU A 192 21.01 -25.46 20.68
N ALA A 193 20.71 -26.23 21.73
CA ALA A 193 21.42 -26.14 23.00
C ALA A 193 22.92 -26.43 22.89
N THR A 194 23.31 -27.45 22.13
CA THR A 194 24.74 -27.80 21.94
C THR A 194 25.46 -26.74 21.10
N ASP A 195 24.86 -26.27 19.99
CA ASP A 195 25.39 -25.20 19.14
C ASP A 195 25.62 -23.90 19.92
N THR A 196 24.70 -23.58 20.83
CA THR A 196 24.78 -22.43 21.73
C THR A 196 26.10 -22.43 22.50
N LEU A 197 26.43 -23.58 23.09
CA LEU A 197 27.63 -23.77 23.91
C LEU A 197 28.90 -23.79 23.06
N ILE A 198 28.96 -24.64 22.03
CA ILE A 198 30.21 -24.86 21.27
C ILE A 198 30.61 -23.64 20.43
N ARG A 199 29.65 -22.78 20.05
CA ARG A 199 29.91 -21.54 19.30
C ARG A 199 29.84 -20.29 20.17
N LYS A 200 29.58 -20.42 21.47
CA LYS A 200 29.40 -19.30 22.41
C LYS A 200 28.46 -18.24 21.84
N ARG A 201 27.25 -18.67 21.47
CA ARG A 201 26.24 -17.78 20.89
C ARG A 201 25.88 -16.68 21.89
N HIS A 202 25.94 -15.43 21.46
CA HIS A 202 25.56 -14.30 22.32
C HIS A 202 24.07 -14.36 22.62
N LEU A 203 23.73 -14.44 23.91
CA LEU A 203 22.35 -14.43 24.38
C LEU A 203 21.96 -13.00 24.74
N ASP A 204 20.98 -12.45 24.03
CA ASP A 204 20.43 -11.13 24.34
C ASP A 204 19.33 -11.24 25.42
N PRO A 205 19.54 -10.71 26.65
CA PRO A 205 18.56 -10.80 27.72
C PRO A 205 17.35 -9.86 27.54
N GLU A 206 17.32 -9.02 26.50
CA GLU A 206 16.17 -8.20 26.13
C GLU A 206 15.16 -8.95 25.25
N LEU A 207 15.49 -10.16 24.76
CA LEU A 207 14.68 -10.96 23.85
C LEU A 207 14.18 -12.26 24.49
N HIS A 208 13.09 -12.84 23.97
CA HIS A 208 12.68 -14.21 24.29
C HIS A 208 13.75 -15.19 23.84
N LEU A 209 14.13 -16.17 24.66
CA LEU A 209 15.06 -17.23 24.27
C LEU A 209 14.37 -18.58 24.22
N ILE A 210 14.46 -19.24 23.06
CA ILE A 210 14.01 -20.61 22.84
C ILE A 210 15.24 -21.51 22.62
N LEU A 211 15.43 -22.48 23.51
CA LEU A 211 16.49 -23.47 23.40
C LEU A 211 15.92 -24.86 23.13
N TRP A 212 16.33 -25.40 21.99
CA TRP A 212 15.89 -26.70 21.49
C TRP A 212 16.87 -27.79 21.91
N GLN A 213 16.35 -29.03 22.01
CA GLN A 213 17.16 -30.23 22.28
C GLN A 213 17.92 -30.18 23.61
N VAL A 214 17.38 -29.47 24.61
CA VAL A 214 17.99 -29.31 25.94
C VAL A 214 18.11 -30.63 26.71
N GLY A 215 17.36 -31.66 26.33
CA GLY A 215 17.48 -33.02 26.89
C GLY A 215 18.66 -33.85 26.35
N LEU A 216 19.42 -33.34 25.39
CA LEU A 216 20.41 -34.09 24.61
C LEU A 216 21.74 -33.33 24.43
N VAL A 217 22.12 -32.48 25.39
CA VAL A 217 23.26 -31.56 25.24
C VAL A 217 24.55 -32.34 25.02
N GLY A 218 25.19 -32.14 23.86
CA GLY A 218 26.43 -32.83 23.47
C GLY A 218 26.27 -34.30 23.05
N ASP A 219 25.06 -34.86 23.05
CA ASP A 219 24.81 -36.26 22.67
C ASP A 219 24.62 -36.37 21.14
N LEU A 220 25.55 -37.05 20.45
CA LEU A 220 25.49 -37.31 19.00
C LEU A 220 24.78 -38.62 18.63
N GLY A 221 24.54 -39.48 19.63
CA GLY A 221 24.00 -40.82 19.48
C GLY A 221 22.48 -40.88 19.46
N TYR A 222 21.93 -42.08 19.53
CA TYR A 222 20.50 -42.31 19.74
C TYR A 222 20.35 -43.47 20.71
N ARG A 223 19.32 -43.43 21.56
CA ARG A 223 18.99 -44.53 22.49
C ARG A 223 17.49 -44.69 22.59
N ARG A 224 16.98 -45.91 22.37
CA ARG A 224 15.54 -46.22 22.45
C ARG A 224 14.96 -46.01 23.85
N GLU A 225 15.77 -46.24 24.89
CA GLU A 225 15.38 -46.10 26.30
C GLU A 225 15.56 -44.66 26.84
N GLY A 226 15.91 -43.70 25.98
CA GLY A 226 16.19 -42.32 26.36
C GLY A 226 17.68 -42.03 26.54
N SER A 227 18.03 -40.74 26.50
CA SER A 227 19.42 -40.27 26.54
C SER A 227 19.89 -39.90 27.94
N LEU A 228 21.20 -39.99 28.14
CA LEU A 228 21.88 -39.52 29.34
C LEU A 228 22.39 -38.10 29.09
N ASN A 229 21.74 -37.10 29.68
CA ASN A 229 22.05 -35.69 29.44
C ASN A 229 23.24 -35.21 30.30
N SER A 230 24.42 -35.76 30.06
CA SER A 230 25.64 -35.43 30.83
C SER A 230 26.13 -33.99 30.61
N GLY A 231 25.75 -33.36 29.50
CA GLY A 231 26.08 -31.97 29.19
C GLY A 231 25.16 -30.93 29.86
N PHE A 232 24.10 -31.36 30.56
CA PHE A 232 23.07 -30.43 31.05
C PHE A 232 23.61 -29.38 32.03
N SER A 233 24.49 -29.76 32.97
CA SER A 233 25.07 -28.81 33.92
C SER A 233 25.88 -27.72 33.24
N VAL A 234 26.57 -28.04 32.14
CA VAL A 234 27.33 -27.06 31.35
C VAL A 234 26.39 -26.05 30.68
N LEU A 235 25.21 -26.48 30.24
CA LEU A 235 24.18 -25.57 29.74
C LEU A 235 23.70 -24.62 30.83
N LEU A 236 23.47 -25.11 32.06
CA LEU A 236 23.02 -24.29 33.18
C LEU A 236 24.08 -23.25 33.55
N ASP A 237 25.36 -23.65 33.64
CA ASP A 237 26.48 -22.72 33.90
C ASP A 237 26.48 -21.57 32.88
N TYR A 238 26.31 -21.88 31.59
CA TYR A 238 26.25 -20.88 30.52
C TYR A 238 25.06 -19.92 30.63
N LEU A 239 23.89 -20.43 31.04
CA LEU A 239 22.69 -19.61 31.22
C LEU A 239 22.82 -18.68 32.44
N GLU A 240 23.42 -19.15 33.53
CA GLU A 240 23.64 -18.35 34.75
C GLU A 240 24.54 -17.14 34.48
N GLU A 241 25.52 -17.25 33.57
CA GLU A 241 26.39 -16.12 33.19
C GLU A 241 25.60 -14.91 32.64
N THR A 242 24.47 -15.15 31.96
CA THR A 242 23.68 -14.10 31.31
C THR A 242 22.47 -13.68 32.14
N TYR A 243 21.75 -14.66 32.72
CA TYR A 243 20.46 -14.45 33.36
C TYR A 243 20.53 -14.47 34.90
N GLY A 244 21.58 -15.06 35.48
CA GLY A 244 21.69 -15.30 36.92
C GLY A 244 20.91 -16.54 37.38
N PRO A 245 21.21 -17.08 38.58
CA PRO A 245 20.70 -18.38 39.05
C PRO A 245 19.20 -18.41 39.33
N ASP A 246 18.61 -17.28 39.67
CA ASP A 246 17.20 -17.17 40.08
C ASP A 246 16.25 -16.84 38.91
N HIS A 247 16.77 -16.66 37.70
CA HIS A 247 15.95 -16.33 36.54
C HIS A 247 15.10 -17.51 36.10
N GLU A 248 13.89 -17.21 35.60
CA GLU A 248 12.91 -18.21 35.21
C GLU A 248 13.33 -18.97 33.94
N VAL A 249 13.06 -20.28 33.93
CA VAL A 249 13.11 -21.17 32.78
C VAL A 249 11.83 -21.99 32.76
N VAL A 250 11.19 -22.07 31.61
CA VAL A 250 10.02 -22.93 31.38
C VAL A 250 10.44 -24.15 30.59
N ASN A 251 10.33 -25.34 31.18
CA ASN A 251 10.40 -26.61 30.47
C ASN A 251 9.08 -26.85 29.74
N TYR A 252 9.11 -26.76 28.42
CA TYR A 252 7.94 -26.91 27.58
C TYR A 252 7.98 -28.20 26.77
N ILE A 253 6.87 -28.92 26.78
CA ILE A 253 6.60 -30.06 25.87
C ILE A 253 5.19 -29.89 25.33
N GLY A 254 5.07 -29.67 24.02
CA GLY A 254 3.77 -29.51 23.37
C GLY A 254 2.92 -30.77 23.44
N SER A 255 1.60 -30.58 23.52
CA SER A 255 0.68 -31.71 23.56
C SER A 255 0.69 -32.48 22.25
N ARG A 256 0.90 -33.79 22.34
CA ARG A 256 0.88 -34.70 21.19
C ARG A 256 -0.48 -35.33 20.97
N TYR A 257 -1.34 -35.34 21.99
CA TYR A 257 -2.58 -36.11 22.00
C TYR A 257 -3.77 -35.20 22.28
N PRO A 258 -4.85 -35.28 21.48
CA PRO A 258 -6.05 -34.51 21.73
C PRO A 258 -6.60 -34.72 23.14
N GLY A 259 -6.88 -33.63 23.85
CA GLY A 259 -7.39 -33.65 25.23
C GLY A 259 -6.32 -33.83 26.32
N ALA A 260 -5.03 -33.94 25.97
CA ALA A 260 -3.94 -33.84 26.93
C ALA A 260 -3.40 -32.41 26.97
N ASP A 261 -3.05 -31.92 28.16
CA ASP A 261 -2.43 -30.62 28.34
C ASP A 261 -0.93 -30.64 27.96
N PRO A 262 -0.37 -29.53 27.47
CA PRO A 262 1.07 -29.37 27.31
C PRO A 262 1.77 -29.27 28.67
N VAL A 263 3.04 -29.70 28.73
CA VAL A 263 3.90 -29.48 29.90
C VAL A 263 4.42 -28.04 29.87
N ARG A 264 4.31 -27.33 31.00
CA ARG A 264 4.69 -25.93 31.17
C ARG A 264 5.33 -25.70 32.54
N ASP A 265 6.33 -26.50 32.86
CA ASP A 265 6.92 -26.51 34.19
C ASP A 265 7.86 -25.31 34.36
N ARG A 266 7.60 -24.49 35.39
CA ARG A 266 8.40 -23.29 35.70
C ARG A 266 9.47 -23.63 36.73
N HIS A 267 10.69 -23.22 36.43
CA HIS A 267 11.88 -23.45 37.23
C HIS A 267 12.71 -22.17 37.31
N THR A 268 13.60 -22.07 38.29
CA THR A 268 14.78 -21.19 38.18
C THR A 268 15.95 -21.98 37.58
N ILE A 269 16.93 -21.29 36.99
CA ILE A 269 18.14 -21.96 36.47
C ILE A 269 18.80 -22.82 37.56
N SER A 270 18.90 -22.31 38.79
CA SER A 270 19.44 -23.06 39.93
C SER A 270 18.61 -24.29 40.28
N SER A 271 17.28 -24.20 40.25
CA SER A 271 16.41 -25.34 40.61
C SER A 271 16.53 -26.53 39.64
N LEU A 272 16.94 -26.28 38.38
CA LEU A 272 17.19 -27.33 37.38
C LEU A 272 18.40 -28.21 37.73
N ARG A 273 19.25 -27.79 38.67
CA ARG A 273 20.38 -28.60 39.18
C ARG A 273 19.92 -29.72 40.12
N ASN A 274 18.66 -29.72 40.57
CA ASN A 274 18.11 -30.82 41.35
C ASN A 274 17.93 -32.06 40.45
N PRO A 275 18.56 -33.21 40.77
CA PRO A 275 18.46 -34.42 39.95
C PRO A 275 17.02 -34.88 39.68
N ALA A 276 16.10 -34.68 40.63
CA ALA A 276 14.69 -35.03 40.45
C ALA A 276 14.03 -34.17 39.37
N VAL A 277 14.34 -32.87 39.31
CA VAL A 277 13.86 -31.96 38.26
C VAL A 277 14.55 -32.26 36.94
N GLN A 278 15.87 -32.47 36.96
CA GLN A 278 16.62 -32.82 35.75
C GLN A 278 16.07 -34.07 35.05
N SER A 279 15.56 -35.05 35.81
CA SER A 279 14.96 -36.26 35.26
C SER A 279 13.67 -36.04 34.45
N THR A 280 13.00 -34.89 34.60
CA THR A 280 11.82 -34.52 33.80
C THR A 280 12.19 -33.86 32.48
N ILE A 281 13.46 -33.49 32.28
CA ILE A 281 13.96 -32.91 31.03
C ILE A 281 14.30 -34.04 30.06
N THR A 282 13.51 -34.16 29.00
CA THR A 282 13.59 -35.28 28.06
C THR A 282 14.04 -34.84 26.67
N GLY A 283 14.25 -35.79 25.76
CA GLY A 283 14.64 -35.50 24.38
C GLY A 283 13.62 -34.68 23.57
N ILE A 284 12.40 -34.50 24.08
CA ILE A 284 11.36 -33.65 23.47
C ILE A 284 11.11 -32.35 24.25
N SER A 285 11.93 -32.05 25.27
CA SER A 285 11.89 -30.79 26.00
C SER A 285 12.47 -29.65 25.17
N THR A 286 11.80 -28.50 25.24
CA THR A 286 12.26 -27.20 24.75
C THR A 286 12.23 -26.22 25.91
N PHE A 287 13.29 -25.43 26.10
CA PHE A 287 13.29 -24.37 27.11
C PHE A 287 12.82 -23.05 26.51
N TYR A 288 11.91 -22.40 27.21
CA TYR A 288 11.60 -20.99 27.05
C TYR A 288 12.18 -20.22 28.23
N ILE A 289 12.90 -19.14 27.93
CA ILE A 289 13.48 -18.24 28.93
C ILE A 289 12.95 -16.83 28.60
N PRO A 290 12.17 -16.20 29.49
CA PRO A 290 11.61 -14.87 29.25
C PRO A 290 12.69 -13.78 29.28
N PRO A 291 12.44 -12.61 28.66
CA PRO A 291 13.34 -11.46 28.72
C PRO A 291 13.61 -11.05 30.17
N ALA A 292 14.89 -10.85 30.51
CA ALA A 292 15.31 -10.36 31.82
C ALA A 292 15.37 -8.82 31.89
N LYS A 293 15.48 -8.15 30.74
CA LYS A 293 15.66 -6.70 30.66
C LYS A 293 14.68 -6.06 29.68
N ALA A 294 14.28 -4.82 29.96
CA ALA A 294 13.49 -4.02 29.06
C ALA A 294 14.37 -3.37 28.00
N GLY A 295 14.02 -3.54 26.72
CA GLY A 295 14.75 -2.94 25.62
C GLY A 295 14.71 -1.42 25.61
N THR A 296 15.78 -0.80 25.12
CA THR A 296 15.90 0.66 25.01
C THR A 296 15.57 1.14 23.60
N SER A 297 14.88 2.28 23.49
CA SER A 297 14.60 2.89 22.18
C SER A 297 15.73 3.83 21.78
N ASP A 298 16.18 3.71 20.53
CA ASP A 298 17.16 4.62 19.92
C ASP A 298 16.53 5.99 19.61
N PRO A 299 16.96 7.08 20.30
CA PRO A 299 16.45 8.43 20.05
C PRO A 299 16.63 8.91 18.61
N GLU A 300 17.79 8.63 18.02
CA GLU A 300 18.12 9.09 16.68
C GLU A 300 17.22 8.41 15.65
N MET A 301 17.02 7.10 15.80
CA MET A 301 16.13 6.35 14.92
C MET A 301 14.67 6.81 15.05
N LEU A 302 14.20 7.07 16.27
CA LEU A 302 12.85 7.59 16.47
C LEU A 302 12.64 8.96 15.79
N LEU A 303 13.64 9.85 15.83
CA LEU A 303 13.62 11.13 15.13
C LEU A 303 13.60 10.93 13.60
N ARG A 304 14.47 10.06 13.07
CA ARG A 304 14.54 9.75 11.64
C ARG A 304 13.24 9.14 11.08
N LEU A 305 12.56 8.31 11.87
CA LEU A 305 11.26 7.73 11.51
C LEU A 305 10.07 8.66 11.77
N GLY A 306 10.30 9.86 12.33
CA GLY A 306 9.24 10.81 12.69
C GLY A 306 8.34 10.35 13.83
N LEU A 307 8.78 9.37 14.62
CA LEU A 307 8.08 8.83 15.79
C LEU A 307 8.34 9.66 17.06
N LEU A 308 9.40 10.45 17.06
CA LEU A 308 9.73 11.44 18.09
C LEU A 308 9.89 12.81 17.44
N LYS A 309 9.37 13.86 18.09
CA LYS A 309 9.64 15.25 17.66
C LYS A 309 10.93 15.76 18.31
N PRO A 310 11.68 16.68 17.67
CA PRO A 310 12.81 17.35 18.31
C PRO A 310 12.40 17.95 19.67
N GLY A 311 13.14 17.61 20.72
CA GLY A 311 12.87 18.07 22.10
C GLY A 311 11.83 17.26 22.89
N GLN A 312 11.26 16.20 22.33
CA GLN A 312 10.34 15.31 23.05
C GLN A 312 11.12 14.23 23.82
N ASN A 313 10.76 13.98 25.09
CA ASN A 313 11.35 12.91 25.90
C ASN A 313 10.85 11.53 25.47
N ILE A 314 11.75 10.54 25.49
CA ILE A 314 11.43 9.13 25.24
C ILE A 314 10.83 8.53 26.51
N ARG A 315 9.79 7.73 26.33
CA ARG A 315 9.23 6.90 27.41
C ARG A 315 9.95 5.56 27.38
N HIS A 316 10.68 5.26 28.44
CA HIS A 316 11.30 3.95 28.62
C HIS A 316 10.26 2.96 29.17
N SER A 317 10.31 1.71 28.69
CA SER A 317 9.53 0.64 29.30
C SER A 317 10.12 0.32 30.67
N SER A 318 9.28 0.22 31.70
CA SER A 318 9.68 -0.23 33.04
C SER A 318 9.65 -1.75 33.19
N SER A 319 9.12 -2.48 32.20
CA SER A 319 8.96 -3.93 32.20
C SER A 319 9.60 -4.54 30.94
N PRO A 320 10.29 -5.70 31.06
CA PRO A 320 10.76 -6.47 29.91
C PRO A 320 9.65 -6.90 28.96
N MET A 321 8.45 -7.12 29.50
CA MET A 321 7.27 -7.52 28.77
C MET A 321 6.26 -6.38 28.65
N ARG A 322 5.63 -6.27 27.49
CA ARG A 322 4.56 -5.30 27.24
C ARG A 322 3.27 -5.73 27.96
N VAL A 323 2.68 -4.82 28.73
CA VAL A 323 1.34 -5.01 29.30
C VAL A 323 0.30 -4.79 28.20
N ILE A 324 -0.61 -5.76 28.00
CA ILE A 324 -1.57 -5.79 26.89
C ILE A 324 -3.02 -6.10 27.32
N ASP A 325 -3.22 -6.46 28.58
CA ASP A 325 -4.48 -6.93 29.16
C ASP A 325 -5.20 -5.88 30.03
N GLU A 326 -4.66 -4.66 30.11
CA GLU A 326 -5.26 -3.54 30.84
C GLU A 326 -6.18 -2.67 29.97
N TYR A 327 -7.28 -2.19 30.54
CA TYR A 327 -8.22 -1.26 29.88
C TYR A 327 -8.04 0.19 30.34
N GLY A 328 -7.01 0.86 29.78
CA GLY A 328 -6.72 2.26 30.04
C GLY A 328 -7.62 3.26 29.29
N PRO A 329 -7.35 4.57 29.42
CA PRO A 329 -8.15 5.61 28.75
C PRO A 329 -8.20 5.50 27.22
N LYS A 330 -7.14 4.96 26.59
CA LYS A 330 -7.08 4.79 25.13
C LYS A 330 -8.03 3.67 24.68
N GLU A 331 -8.03 2.55 25.38
CA GLU A 331 -8.88 1.40 25.12
C GLU A 331 -10.35 1.78 25.38
N ARG A 332 -10.64 2.51 26.46
CA ARG A 332 -11.98 3.05 26.74
C ARG A 332 -12.48 4.00 25.64
N LYS A 333 -11.60 4.85 25.11
CA LYS A 333 -11.94 5.71 23.98
C LYS A 333 -12.32 4.88 22.74
N ALA A 334 -11.55 3.84 22.41
CA ALA A 334 -11.87 2.97 21.29
C ALA A 334 -13.26 2.33 21.41
N PHE A 335 -13.69 2.00 22.64
CA PHE A 335 -15.05 1.50 22.89
C PHE A 335 -16.11 2.57 22.64
N SER A 336 -15.90 3.80 23.11
CA SER A 336 -16.82 4.91 22.85
C SER A 336 -16.91 5.26 21.36
N ASP A 337 -15.81 5.13 20.61
CA ASP A 337 -15.76 5.40 19.17
C ASP A 337 -16.69 4.43 18.39
N PHE A 338 -17.00 3.23 18.91
CA PHE A 338 -17.97 2.31 18.29
C PHE A 338 -19.40 2.84 18.24
N ALA A 339 -19.78 3.82 19.08
CA ALA A 339 -21.11 4.44 19.02
C ALA A 339 -21.38 5.17 17.69
N HIS A 340 -20.32 5.51 16.96
CA HIS A 340 -20.37 6.20 15.66
C HIS A 340 -19.71 5.38 14.55
N PHE A 341 -19.50 4.08 14.78
CA PHE A 341 -18.88 3.21 13.79
C PHE A 341 -19.88 2.86 12.69
N ASP A 342 -19.46 3.09 11.45
CA ASP A 342 -20.05 2.49 10.26
C ASP A 342 -18.94 1.91 9.38
N ILE A 343 -19.30 1.00 8.47
CA ILE A 343 -18.37 0.34 7.55
C ILE A 343 -17.71 1.42 6.68
N PRO A 344 -16.37 1.54 6.67
CA PRO A 344 -15.70 2.57 5.89
C PRO A 344 -16.04 2.44 4.40
N THR A 345 -16.33 3.54 3.71
CA THR A 345 -16.68 3.53 2.27
C THR A 345 -15.59 2.96 1.37
N GLY A 346 -14.35 2.83 1.86
CA GLY A 346 -13.24 2.20 1.14
C GLY A 346 -13.05 0.71 1.45
N TYR A 347 -13.87 0.14 2.33
CA TYR A 347 -13.88 -1.29 2.63
C TYR A 347 -14.45 -2.07 1.44
N HIS A 348 -13.72 -3.09 1.00
CA HIS A 348 -14.15 -3.96 -0.09
C HIS A 348 -14.72 -5.25 0.49
N TRP A 349 -16.03 -5.42 0.39
CA TRP A 349 -16.69 -6.68 0.70
C TRP A 349 -16.31 -7.75 -0.33
N GLN A 350 -15.96 -8.95 0.14
CA GLN A 350 -15.54 -10.05 -0.73
C GLN A 350 -16.76 -10.82 -1.22
N GLU A 351 -17.15 -10.59 -2.47
CA GLU A 351 -18.22 -11.32 -3.14
C GLU A 351 -17.84 -12.79 -3.43
N ASP A 352 -18.85 -13.66 -3.55
CA ASP A 352 -18.68 -15.01 -4.08
C ASP A 352 -18.43 -14.95 -5.60
N THR A 353 -17.15 -14.93 -5.99
CA THR A 353 -16.75 -14.89 -7.41
C THR A 353 -16.45 -16.27 -7.96
N ALA A 354 -16.68 -16.46 -9.26
CA ALA A 354 -16.28 -17.66 -9.97
C ALA A 354 -14.76 -17.93 -9.83
N ALA A 355 -13.94 -16.88 -9.89
CA ALA A 355 -12.51 -17.00 -9.67
C ALA A 355 -12.13 -17.50 -8.26
N ALA A 356 -12.81 -17.05 -7.21
CA ALA A 356 -12.56 -17.54 -5.84
C ALA A 356 -12.91 -19.04 -5.72
N ARG A 357 -14.07 -19.45 -6.23
CA ARG A 357 -14.48 -20.86 -6.25
C ARG A 357 -13.52 -21.75 -7.06
N PHE A 358 -12.98 -21.25 -8.17
CA PHE A 358 -11.97 -21.98 -8.94
C PHE A 358 -10.70 -22.23 -8.12
N ILE A 359 -10.22 -21.22 -7.37
CA ILE A 359 -9.03 -21.35 -6.52
C ILE A 359 -9.27 -22.37 -5.40
N LEU A 360 -10.47 -22.39 -4.80
CA LEU A 360 -10.85 -23.41 -3.82
C LEU A 360 -10.87 -24.81 -4.45
N ALA A 361 -11.42 -24.95 -5.66
CA ALA A 361 -11.41 -26.23 -6.38
C ALA A 361 -9.98 -26.74 -6.65
N LEU A 362 -9.02 -25.85 -6.96
CA LEU A 362 -7.60 -26.25 -7.11
C LEU A 362 -6.99 -26.82 -5.80
N ARG A 363 -7.51 -26.43 -4.63
CA ARG A 363 -7.06 -26.99 -3.36
C ARG A 363 -7.57 -28.42 -3.18
N GLU A 364 -8.83 -28.65 -3.53
CA GLU A 364 -9.58 -29.89 -3.24
C GLU A 364 -9.45 -30.96 -4.34
N ASP A 365 -9.12 -30.58 -5.58
CA ASP A 365 -8.98 -31.49 -6.71
C ASP A 365 -7.51 -31.52 -7.21
N GLY A 366 -6.84 -32.64 -6.94
CA GLY A 366 -5.47 -32.89 -7.37
C GLY A 366 -5.29 -32.89 -8.89
N LYS A 367 -6.25 -33.45 -9.64
CA LYS A 367 -6.19 -33.54 -11.11
C LYS A 367 -6.37 -32.16 -11.73
N LEU A 368 -7.36 -31.40 -11.26
CA LEU A 368 -7.59 -30.02 -11.71
C LEU A 368 -6.36 -29.16 -11.45
N ARG A 369 -5.73 -29.31 -10.27
CA ARG A 369 -4.51 -28.59 -9.92
C ARG A 369 -3.34 -28.92 -10.83
N THR A 370 -3.09 -30.21 -11.09
CA THR A 370 -2.02 -30.64 -12.01
C THR A 370 -2.26 -30.09 -13.41
N GLN A 371 -3.48 -30.22 -13.92
CA GLN A 371 -3.85 -29.69 -15.23
C GLN A 371 -3.71 -28.16 -15.30
N TYR A 372 -4.06 -27.45 -14.24
CA TYR A 372 -3.89 -26.00 -14.17
C TYR A 372 -2.41 -25.59 -14.13
N CYS A 373 -1.56 -26.39 -13.49
CA CYS A 373 -0.11 -26.18 -13.49
C CYS A 373 0.51 -26.41 -14.88
N GLU A 374 0.01 -27.37 -15.66
CA GLU A 374 0.52 -27.72 -16.98
C GLU A 374 -0.07 -26.82 -18.09
N ASN A 375 -1.39 -26.67 -18.09
CA ASN A 375 -2.13 -25.87 -19.07
C ASN A 375 -3.31 -25.14 -18.41
N PRO A 376 -3.07 -23.93 -17.86
CA PRO A 376 -4.08 -23.15 -17.14
C PRO A 376 -5.34 -22.89 -17.96
N ARG A 377 -5.18 -22.64 -19.27
CA ARG A 377 -6.30 -22.31 -20.16
C ARG A 377 -7.23 -23.49 -20.34
N VAL A 378 -6.68 -24.70 -20.50
CA VAL A 378 -7.50 -25.92 -20.65
C VAL A 378 -8.21 -26.23 -19.34
N ALA A 379 -7.52 -26.20 -18.20
CA ALA A 379 -8.14 -26.45 -16.89
C ALA A 379 -9.33 -25.51 -16.62
N MET A 380 -9.19 -24.21 -16.93
CA MET A 380 -10.28 -23.24 -16.78
C MET A 380 -11.40 -23.39 -17.83
N SER A 381 -11.10 -23.96 -19.00
CA SER A 381 -12.13 -24.20 -20.02
C SER A 381 -13.02 -25.39 -19.68
N GLN A 382 -12.46 -26.39 -19.01
CA GLN A 382 -13.15 -27.61 -18.60
C GLN A 382 -13.86 -27.46 -17.25
N TRP A 383 -13.45 -26.48 -16.44
CA TRP A 383 -14.12 -26.18 -15.18
C TRP A 383 -15.45 -25.44 -15.41
N ALA A 384 -16.56 -26.08 -15.03
CA ALA A 384 -17.93 -25.62 -15.30
C ALA A 384 -18.41 -24.42 -14.45
N GLY A 385 -17.52 -23.73 -13.73
CA GLY A 385 -17.88 -22.70 -12.74
C GLY A 385 -18.02 -21.28 -13.26
N GLY A 386 -18.14 -21.07 -14.58
CA GLY A 386 -18.62 -19.80 -15.15
C GLY A 386 -17.65 -18.61 -15.08
N LEU A 387 -16.34 -18.82 -15.28
CA LEU A 387 -15.34 -17.73 -15.31
C LEU A 387 -15.57 -16.76 -16.48
N SER A 388 -15.57 -15.46 -16.20
CA SER A 388 -15.54 -14.39 -17.19
C SER A 388 -14.19 -14.35 -17.94
N GLU A 389 -14.15 -13.67 -19.10
CA GLU A 389 -12.92 -13.53 -19.89
C GLU A 389 -11.80 -12.83 -19.10
N ASN A 390 -12.12 -11.79 -18.33
CA ASN A 390 -11.15 -11.07 -17.52
C ASN A 390 -10.60 -11.94 -16.38
N GLU A 391 -11.44 -12.74 -15.72
CA GLU A 391 -10.99 -13.70 -14.70
C GLU A 391 -10.11 -14.77 -15.33
N ARG A 392 -10.49 -15.35 -16.48
CA ARG A 392 -9.69 -16.32 -17.22
C ARG A 392 -8.32 -15.76 -17.57
N ARG A 393 -8.27 -14.53 -18.08
CA ARG A 393 -7.00 -13.85 -18.41
C ARG A 393 -6.13 -13.72 -17.17
N ARG A 394 -6.67 -13.21 -16.04
CA ARG A 394 -5.91 -13.02 -14.80
C ARG A 394 -5.44 -14.33 -14.18
N LEU A 395 -6.31 -15.34 -14.11
CA LEU A 395 -5.97 -16.67 -13.60
C LEU A 395 -4.97 -17.38 -14.50
N SER A 396 -4.95 -17.11 -15.81
CA SER A 396 -3.96 -17.71 -16.72
C SER A 396 -2.52 -17.27 -16.44
N LEU A 397 -2.33 -16.10 -15.82
CA LEU A 397 -1.01 -15.57 -15.47
C LEU A 397 -0.35 -16.34 -14.33
N ARG A 398 -1.14 -17.01 -13.47
CA ARG A 398 -0.66 -17.73 -12.27
C ARG A 398 0.18 -16.87 -11.30
N GLU A 399 -0.02 -15.56 -11.36
CA GLU A 399 0.58 -14.59 -10.45
C GLU A 399 -0.38 -14.32 -9.29
N ALA A 400 0.13 -14.35 -8.06
CA ALA A 400 -0.68 -14.16 -6.85
C ALA A 400 -1.51 -12.87 -6.89
N GLY A 401 -0.92 -11.76 -7.35
CA GLY A 401 -1.63 -10.48 -7.49
C GLY A 401 -2.76 -10.52 -8.51
N ALA A 402 -2.54 -11.13 -9.68
CA ALA A 402 -3.57 -11.28 -10.71
C ALA A 402 -4.70 -12.20 -10.25
N MET A 403 -4.37 -13.32 -9.61
CA MET A 403 -5.33 -14.27 -9.04
C MET A 403 -6.15 -13.61 -7.92
N GLN A 404 -5.51 -12.83 -7.04
CA GLN A 404 -6.21 -12.06 -6.00
C GLN A 404 -7.16 -11.03 -6.60
N LEU A 405 -6.74 -10.31 -7.64
CA LEU A 405 -7.59 -9.36 -8.34
C LEU A 405 -8.76 -10.03 -9.07
N ALA A 406 -8.59 -11.26 -9.57
CA ALA A 406 -9.69 -12.04 -10.13
C ALA A 406 -10.67 -12.46 -9.03
N ALA A 407 -10.16 -13.06 -7.94
CA ALA A 407 -10.97 -13.53 -6.81
C ALA A 407 -11.73 -12.40 -6.12
N LYS A 408 -11.14 -11.21 -5.97
CA LYS A 408 -11.82 -10.04 -5.37
C LYS A 408 -12.96 -9.48 -6.23
N GLY A 409 -13.02 -9.82 -7.52
CA GLY A 409 -13.98 -9.21 -8.44
C GLY A 409 -13.81 -7.69 -8.61
N LEU A 410 -12.65 -7.14 -8.24
CA LEU A 410 -12.43 -5.69 -8.23
C LEU A 410 -12.66 -5.08 -9.60
N ARG A 411 -13.62 -4.16 -9.67
CA ARG A 411 -13.85 -3.30 -10.83
C ARG A 411 -12.62 -2.44 -11.06
N THR A 412 -12.01 -2.59 -12.24
CA THR A 412 -10.88 -1.76 -12.68
C THR A 412 -11.31 -0.56 -13.53
N LYS A 413 -12.61 -0.44 -13.80
CA LYS A 413 -13.20 0.64 -14.58
C LYS A 413 -14.37 1.22 -13.77
N ALA A 414 -14.37 2.54 -13.63
CA ALA A 414 -15.49 3.27 -13.08
C ALA A 414 -16.62 3.34 -14.11
N SER A 415 -17.87 3.52 -13.66
CA SER A 415 -19.00 3.78 -14.57
C SER A 415 -18.75 5.06 -15.38
N ALA A 416 -19.05 5.04 -16.67
CA ALA A 416 -18.89 6.20 -17.55
C ALA A 416 -19.75 7.39 -17.05
N GLU A 417 -20.95 7.10 -16.56
CA GLU A 417 -21.86 8.10 -15.98
C GLU A 417 -21.31 8.70 -14.68
N SER A 418 -20.79 7.86 -13.78
CA SER A 418 -20.14 8.32 -12.55
C SER A 418 -18.92 9.20 -12.87
N VAL A 419 -18.08 8.81 -13.83
CA VAL A 419 -16.93 9.61 -14.25
C VAL A 419 -17.37 10.98 -14.78
N ARG A 420 -18.43 11.03 -15.61
CA ARG A 420 -18.99 12.26 -16.15
C ARG A 420 -19.48 13.20 -15.04
N MET A 421 -20.24 12.68 -14.07
CA MET A 421 -20.72 13.45 -12.93
C MET A 421 -19.56 13.90 -12.03
N LEU A 422 -18.64 13.01 -11.69
CA LEU A 422 -17.48 13.30 -10.85
C LEU A 422 -16.60 14.39 -11.47
N GLN A 423 -16.39 14.35 -12.79
CA GLN A 423 -15.67 15.39 -13.51
C GLN A 423 -16.41 16.74 -13.45
N GLU A 424 -17.73 16.78 -13.66
CA GLU A 424 -18.53 17.99 -13.51
C GLU A 424 -18.37 18.60 -12.10
N VAL A 425 -18.57 17.80 -11.06
CA VAL A 425 -18.48 18.24 -9.66
C VAL A 425 -17.06 18.68 -9.29
N LEU A 426 -16.03 17.95 -9.71
CA LEU A 426 -14.65 18.28 -9.37
C LEU A 426 -14.14 19.53 -10.11
N THR A 427 -14.69 19.84 -11.29
CA THR A 427 -14.14 20.90 -12.16
C THR A 427 -14.99 22.16 -12.23
N ARG A 428 -16.25 22.12 -11.79
CA ARG A 428 -17.16 23.26 -11.73
C ARG A 428 -17.62 23.54 -10.30
N GLU A 429 -17.13 24.66 -9.76
CA GLU A 429 -17.45 25.09 -8.40
C GLU A 429 -18.96 25.30 -8.14
N PRO A 430 -19.77 25.87 -9.07
CA PRO A 430 -21.22 25.97 -8.87
C PRO A 430 -21.86 24.60 -8.63
N SER A 431 -21.50 23.60 -9.43
CA SER A 431 -22.03 22.22 -9.33
C SER A 431 -21.66 21.58 -7.99
N ALA A 432 -20.39 21.70 -7.54
CA ALA A 432 -19.98 21.18 -6.24
C ALA A 432 -20.67 21.87 -5.05
N ARG A 433 -20.86 23.19 -5.11
CA ARG A 433 -21.56 23.95 -4.06
C ARG A 433 -23.06 23.62 -4.03
N ALA A 434 -23.69 23.50 -5.20
CA ALA A 434 -25.10 23.12 -5.33
C ALA A 434 -25.33 21.74 -4.73
N LEU A 435 -24.56 20.73 -5.14
CA LEU A 435 -24.66 19.37 -4.60
C LEU A 435 -24.48 19.35 -3.08
N LEU A 436 -23.43 19.99 -2.55
CA LEU A 436 -23.19 20.03 -1.10
C LEU A 436 -24.35 20.71 -0.34
N ARG A 437 -24.88 21.81 -0.87
CA ARG A 437 -25.99 22.54 -0.26
C ARG A 437 -27.27 21.70 -0.27
N THR A 438 -27.57 21.05 -1.40
CA THR A 438 -28.75 20.19 -1.56
C THR A 438 -28.71 19.02 -0.58
N VAL A 439 -27.59 18.30 -0.52
CA VAL A 439 -27.45 17.12 0.37
C VAL A 439 -27.47 17.51 1.84
N ARG A 440 -26.78 18.59 2.24
CA ARG A 440 -26.75 19.02 3.65
C ARG A 440 -28.07 19.57 4.18
N ALA A 441 -28.91 20.12 3.30
CA ALA A 441 -30.19 20.70 3.70
C ALA A 441 -31.33 19.67 3.71
N ALA A 442 -31.10 18.46 3.20
CA ALA A 442 -32.13 17.44 3.04
C ALA A 442 -32.33 16.61 4.31
N THR A 443 -33.57 16.19 4.54
CA THR A 443 -33.91 15.19 5.56
C THR A 443 -33.49 13.79 5.15
N ASP A 444 -33.51 13.49 3.84
CA ASP A 444 -32.97 12.27 3.25
C ASP A 444 -31.82 12.65 2.29
N PRO A 445 -30.57 12.57 2.75
CA PRO A 445 -29.38 12.88 1.94
C PRO A 445 -29.27 12.02 0.68
N HIS A 446 -29.65 10.74 0.74
CA HIS A 446 -29.53 9.80 -0.38
C HIS A 446 -30.51 10.14 -1.50
N ASP A 447 -31.77 10.40 -1.15
CA ASP A 447 -32.76 10.82 -2.14
C ASP A 447 -32.40 12.18 -2.76
N ALA A 448 -31.92 13.12 -1.94
CA ALA A 448 -31.48 14.44 -2.42
C ALA A 448 -30.31 14.35 -3.40
N ALA A 449 -29.32 13.49 -3.14
CA ALA A 449 -28.20 13.25 -4.06
C ALA A 449 -28.68 12.63 -5.37
N ARG A 450 -29.60 11.65 -5.31
CA ARG A 450 -30.22 11.00 -6.47
C ARG A 450 -30.97 12.01 -7.34
N GLN A 451 -31.86 12.80 -6.73
CA GLN A 451 -32.62 13.83 -7.42
C GLN A 451 -31.71 14.89 -8.04
N TRP A 452 -30.66 15.33 -7.33
CA TRP A 452 -29.68 16.26 -7.89
C TRP A 452 -29.00 15.68 -9.13
N SER A 453 -28.52 14.43 -9.07
CA SER A 453 -27.88 13.80 -10.22
C SER A 453 -28.83 13.68 -11.41
N GLN A 454 -30.08 13.27 -11.20
CA GLN A 454 -31.09 13.13 -12.25
C GLN A 454 -31.46 14.49 -12.87
N PHE A 455 -31.66 15.51 -12.04
CA PHE A 455 -31.95 16.88 -12.50
C PHE A 455 -30.83 17.44 -13.39
N HIS A 456 -29.57 17.12 -13.07
CA HIS A 456 -28.41 17.49 -13.87
C HIS A 456 -28.08 16.51 -15.01
N GLY A 457 -28.95 15.51 -15.25
CA GLY A 457 -28.85 14.58 -16.38
C GLY A 457 -27.85 13.44 -16.21
N PHE A 458 -27.43 13.14 -14.97
CA PHE A 458 -26.54 12.03 -14.62
C PHE A 458 -27.34 10.83 -14.09
N ASN A 459 -27.12 9.65 -14.65
CA ASN A 459 -27.69 8.41 -14.13
C ASN A 459 -26.61 7.60 -13.39
N VAL A 460 -26.45 7.89 -12.10
CA VAL A 460 -25.39 7.31 -11.26
C VAL A 460 -26.00 6.47 -10.14
N ASP A 461 -25.31 5.37 -9.83
CA ASP A 461 -25.54 4.65 -8.58
C ASP A 461 -24.66 5.26 -7.49
N TRP A 462 -25.28 5.97 -6.55
CA TRP A 462 -24.57 6.65 -5.46
C TRP A 462 -23.85 5.70 -4.51
N ALA A 463 -24.24 4.42 -4.45
CA ALA A 463 -23.50 3.40 -3.69
C ALA A 463 -22.11 3.12 -4.30
N GLU A 464 -21.97 3.31 -5.61
CA GLU A 464 -20.73 3.02 -6.36
C GLU A 464 -19.81 4.23 -6.50
N VAL A 465 -20.33 5.44 -6.29
CA VAL A 465 -19.57 6.70 -6.43
C VAL A 465 -18.30 6.74 -5.57
N PRO A 466 -18.25 6.23 -4.32
CA PRO A 466 -17.00 6.17 -3.55
C PRO A 466 -15.89 5.35 -4.24
N THR A 467 -16.24 4.18 -4.77
CA THR A 467 -15.34 3.30 -5.51
C THR A 467 -14.89 3.96 -6.82
N ASP A 468 -15.84 4.53 -7.57
CA ASP A 468 -15.58 5.21 -8.83
C ASP A 468 -14.70 6.45 -8.64
N LEU A 469 -14.90 7.21 -7.56
CA LEU A 469 -14.04 8.33 -7.18
C LEU A 469 -12.63 7.84 -6.86
N HIS A 470 -12.47 6.73 -6.14
CA HIS A 470 -11.14 6.18 -5.86
C HIS A 470 -10.40 5.75 -7.12
N ILE A 471 -11.10 5.11 -8.07
CA ILE A 471 -10.56 4.75 -9.38
C ILE A 471 -10.15 6.01 -10.15
N LEU A 472 -11.00 7.05 -10.17
CA LEU A 472 -10.75 8.32 -10.85
C LEU A 472 -9.52 9.03 -10.29
N LEU A 473 -9.39 9.12 -8.96
CA LEU A 473 -8.24 9.74 -8.30
C LEU A 473 -6.91 9.04 -8.62
N ARG A 474 -6.94 7.77 -9.02
CA ARG A 474 -5.75 7.00 -9.46
C ARG A 474 -5.51 7.03 -10.97
N LYS A 475 -6.39 7.67 -11.75
CA LYS A 475 -6.36 7.71 -13.21
C LYS A 475 -6.32 9.11 -13.83
N SER A 476 -6.60 10.15 -13.06
CA SER A 476 -6.53 11.54 -13.52
C SER A 476 -5.74 12.43 -12.58
N LEU A 477 -4.96 13.38 -13.12
CA LEU A 477 -4.16 14.34 -12.33
C LEU A 477 -4.90 15.63 -11.98
N TYR A 478 -5.97 16.01 -12.68
CA TYR A 478 -6.71 17.25 -12.36
C TYR A 478 -7.25 17.33 -10.91
N PRO A 479 -7.63 16.23 -10.21
CA PRO A 479 -7.98 16.28 -8.79
C PRO A 479 -6.78 16.51 -7.87
N TRP A 480 -5.57 16.51 -8.42
CA TRP A 480 -4.29 16.68 -7.73
C TRP A 480 -3.60 18.00 -8.10
N THR A 481 -4.22 18.85 -8.91
CA THR A 481 -3.69 20.19 -9.23
C THR A 481 -3.39 20.99 -7.96
N GLY A 482 -2.13 21.38 -7.79
CA GLY A 482 -1.65 22.13 -6.62
C GLY A 482 -0.12 22.17 -6.48
N CYS A 483 0.38 22.86 -5.46
CA CYS A 483 1.79 22.91 -5.09
C CYS A 483 2.05 22.06 -3.84
N TYR A 484 3.07 21.23 -3.91
CA TYR A 484 3.47 20.27 -2.89
C TYR A 484 4.92 20.54 -2.49
N LEU A 485 5.20 20.56 -1.18
CA LEU A 485 6.49 20.95 -0.65
C LEU A 485 7.11 19.81 0.16
N ALA A 486 8.36 19.45 -0.15
CA ALA A 486 9.24 18.68 0.72
C ALA A 486 10.23 19.66 1.35
N ASN A 487 9.84 20.21 2.51
CA ASN A 487 10.55 21.32 3.17
C ASN A 487 11.97 20.95 3.62
N ASP A 488 12.18 19.68 3.98
CA ASP A 488 13.46 19.09 4.36
C ASP A 488 14.49 19.10 3.21
N ARG A 489 14.03 19.26 1.97
CA ARG A 489 14.85 19.19 0.76
C ARG A 489 14.80 20.45 -0.10
N GLU A 490 14.03 21.46 0.32
CA GLU A 490 13.73 22.64 -0.47
C GLU A 490 13.19 22.32 -1.88
N LEU A 491 12.40 21.25 -1.98
CA LEU A 491 11.80 20.81 -3.24
C LEU A 491 10.34 21.27 -3.35
N SER A 492 10.01 21.89 -4.48
CA SER A 492 8.63 22.23 -4.85
C SER A 492 8.19 21.39 -6.04
N ILE A 493 7.05 20.71 -5.88
CA ILE A 493 6.42 19.95 -6.96
C ILE A 493 5.07 20.61 -7.26
N VAL A 494 4.90 21.08 -8.49
CA VAL A 494 3.62 21.66 -8.95
C VAL A 494 2.97 20.69 -9.92
N ILE A 495 1.74 20.29 -9.61
CA ILE A 495 0.90 19.51 -10.52
C ILE A 495 -0.14 20.44 -11.11
N HIS A 496 -0.29 20.40 -12.43
CA HIS A 496 -1.31 21.11 -13.17
C HIS A 496 -2.02 20.12 -14.11
N GLY A 497 -3.06 19.48 -13.60
CA GLY A 497 -3.85 18.52 -14.37
C GLY A 497 -5.06 19.16 -15.07
N GLN A 498 -5.40 18.67 -16.26
CA GLN A 498 -6.55 19.10 -17.06
C GLN A 498 -7.61 17.98 -17.14
N PRO A 499 -8.91 18.31 -17.00
CA PRO A 499 -9.97 17.30 -17.08
C PRO A 499 -10.24 16.79 -18.50
N SER A 500 -9.93 17.58 -19.53
CA SER A 500 -10.29 17.30 -20.92
C SER A 500 -9.29 16.42 -21.66
N SER A 501 -8.02 16.45 -21.27
CA SER A 501 -6.96 15.65 -21.91
C SER A 501 -5.80 15.41 -20.96
N ALA A 502 -5.47 14.13 -20.74
CA ALA A 502 -4.30 13.74 -19.95
C ALA A 502 -2.98 14.15 -20.63
N GLN A 503 -2.95 14.34 -21.95
CA GLN A 503 -1.77 14.83 -22.67
C GLN A 503 -1.47 16.30 -22.32
N ALA A 504 -2.45 17.03 -21.79
CA ALA A 504 -2.30 18.41 -21.34
C ALA A 504 -1.90 18.53 -19.87
N ASP A 505 -1.76 17.42 -19.13
CA ASP A 505 -1.25 17.42 -17.77
C ASP A 505 0.22 17.88 -17.76
N SER A 506 0.58 18.68 -16.76
CA SER A 506 1.97 19.08 -16.55
C SER A 506 2.37 18.96 -15.08
N VAL A 507 3.61 18.52 -14.89
CA VAL A 507 4.27 18.41 -13.60
C VAL A 507 5.53 19.25 -13.67
N TYR A 508 5.83 19.98 -12.60
CA TYR A 508 7.03 20.80 -12.48
C TYR A 508 7.75 20.48 -11.19
N VAL A 509 9.07 20.41 -11.26
CA VAL A 509 9.95 20.24 -10.10
C VAL A 509 10.87 21.45 -10.06
N ASN A 510 10.85 22.19 -8.96
CA ASN A 510 11.59 23.46 -8.78
C ASN A 510 11.33 24.48 -9.91
N GLY A 511 10.08 24.54 -10.38
CA GLY A 511 9.66 25.43 -11.46
C GLY A 511 9.96 24.90 -12.87
N ILE A 512 10.74 23.84 -13.02
CA ILE A 512 11.12 23.25 -14.31
C ILE A 512 10.12 22.16 -14.70
N ARG A 513 9.60 22.19 -15.93
CA ARG A 513 8.66 21.18 -16.43
C ARG A 513 9.36 19.83 -16.60
N VAL A 514 8.72 18.77 -16.10
CA VAL A 514 9.19 17.40 -16.26
C VAL A 514 8.36 16.62 -17.27
N GLN A 515 8.98 15.70 -18.01
CA GLN A 515 8.26 14.78 -18.91
C GLN A 515 7.66 13.61 -18.12
N ALA A 516 6.65 13.91 -17.30
CA ALA A 516 5.98 12.92 -16.48
C ALA A 516 4.90 12.15 -17.23
N THR A 517 4.82 10.86 -16.94
CA THR A 517 3.70 10.00 -17.26
C THR A 517 2.89 9.73 -16.00
N PHE A 518 1.56 9.57 -16.16
CA PHE A 518 0.67 9.17 -15.08
C PHE A 518 0.05 7.81 -15.38
N SER A 519 0.42 6.80 -14.61
CA SER A 519 -0.02 5.42 -14.84
C SER A 519 -1.18 5.03 -13.95
N SER A 520 -1.90 3.97 -14.35
CA SER A 520 -2.98 3.39 -13.56
C SER A 520 -2.44 2.91 -12.21
N GLY A 521 -2.87 3.57 -11.13
CA GLY A 521 -2.35 3.31 -9.79
C GLY A 521 -2.01 4.58 -9.01
N GLY A 522 -2.13 5.76 -9.62
CA GLY A 522 -1.81 7.02 -8.97
C GLY A 522 -0.32 7.32 -8.94
N ILE A 523 0.44 6.85 -9.94
CA ILE A 523 1.90 6.98 -9.99
C ILE A 523 2.27 8.00 -11.06
N ILE A 524 2.97 9.05 -10.65
CA ILE A 524 3.66 10.02 -11.49
C ILE A 524 5.09 9.54 -11.65
N HIS A 525 5.54 9.31 -12.88
CA HIS A 525 6.88 8.80 -13.17
C HIS A 525 7.53 9.58 -14.32
N TRP A 526 8.81 9.91 -14.17
CA TRP A 526 9.64 10.49 -15.21
C TRP A 526 11.10 10.03 -15.07
N GLN A 527 11.87 10.22 -16.13
CA GLN A 527 13.30 9.92 -16.18
C GLN A 527 14.09 11.19 -16.52
N ALA A 528 15.33 11.25 -16.04
CA ALA A 528 16.26 12.30 -16.40
C ALA A 528 16.54 12.29 -17.92
N GLY A 529 16.62 13.49 -18.51
CA GLY A 529 16.91 13.75 -19.91
C GLY A 529 17.90 14.90 -20.10
N GLN A 530 18.04 15.39 -21.33
CA GLN A 530 19.03 16.44 -21.69
C GLN A 530 18.83 17.76 -20.91
N GLU A 531 17.58 18.23 -20.79
CA GLU A 531 17.23 19.46 -20.05
C GLU A 531 16.81 19.17 -18.60
N GLN A 532 16.64 17.89 -18.25
CA GLN A 532 16.04 17.45 -17.01
C GLN A 532 17.00 16.54 -16.25
N HIS A 533 17.67 17.04 -15.21
CA HIS A 533 18.71 16.28 -14.51
C HIS A 533 18.19 15.30 -13.45
N THR A 534 16.87 15.25 -13.20
CA THR A 534 16.26 14.40 -12.19
C THR A 534 15.30 13.38 -12.77
N SER A 535 15.28 12.21 -12.13
CA SER A 535 14.25 11.18 -12.29
C SER A 535 13.32 11.21 -11.08
N GLY A 536 12.11 10.67 -11.21
CA GLY A 536 11.18 10.65 -10.09
C GLY A 536 10.06 9.65 -10.23
N LEU A 537 9.63 9.16 -9.08
CA LEU A 537 8.52 8.24 -8.91
C LEU A 537 7.74 8.68 -7.68
N LEU A 538 6.54 9.21 -7.90
CA LEU A 538 5.68 9.77 -6.84
C LEU A 538 4.30 9.13 -6.88
N HIS A 539 3.81 8.72 -5.72
CA HIS A 539 2.44 8.27 -5.52
C HIS A 539 1.59 9.44 -5.02
N VAL A 540 0.44 9.64 -5.65
CA VAL A 540 -0.59 10.53 -5.11
C VAL A 540 -1.26 9.86 -3.92
N ASP A 541 -1.31 10.55 -2.79
CA ASP A 541 -1.81 9.99 -1.53
C ASP A 541 -2.51 11.05 -0.68
N ARG A 542 -3.19 10.61 0.38
CA ARG A 542 -3.85 11.47 1.34
C ARG A 542 -3.61 11.05 2.77
N THR A 543 -3.51 12.04 3.64
CA THR A 543 -3.52 11.79 5.08
C THR A 543 -4.90 11.35 5.56
N THR A 544 -4.97 10.80 6.78
CA THR A 544 -6.25 10.46 7.45
C THR A 544 -7.17 11.67 7.63
N ARG A 545 -6.61 12.88 7.72
CA ARG A 545 -7.36 14.15 7.75
C ARG A 545 -7.79 14.64 6.37
N GLY A 546 -7.39 13.92 5.32
CA GLY A 546 -7.77 14.16 3.94
C GLY A 546 -6.89 15.13 3.16
N THR A 547 -5.81 15.65 3.74
CA THR A 547 -4.80 16.50 3.09
C THR A 547 -4.12 15.72 1.96
N ARG A 548 -3.96 16.32 0.78
CA ARG A 548 -3.25 15.69 -0.34
C ARG A 548 -1.74 15.72 -0.09
N ARG A 549 -1.05 14.67 -0.50
CA ARG A 549 0.41 14.59 -0.46
C ARG A 549 0.93 13.72 -1.61
N LEU A 550 2.23 13.85 -1.86
CA LEU A 550 2.98 12.98 -2.75
C LEU A 550 3.99 12.20 -1.92
N VAL A 551 4.10 10.90 -2.17
CA VAL A 551 5.03 10.00 -1.45
C VAL A 551 5.85 9.23 -2.47
N GLY A 552 7.17 9.24 -2.35
CA GLY A 552 8.04 8.51 -3.24
C GLY A 552 9.45 9.08 -3.23
N ALA A 553 10.10 9.15 -4.39
CA ALA A 553 11.48 9.63 -4.50
C ALA A 553 11.69 10.53 -5.72
N ILE A 554 12.62 11.48 -5.58
CA ILE A 554 13.21 12.25 -6.67
C ILE A 554 14.73 12.17 -6.50
N TRP A 555 15.44 11.77 -7.55
CA TRP A 555 16.89 11.53 -7.51
C TRP A 555 17.56 12.07 -8.77
N THR A 556 18.88 12.21 -8.75
CA THR A 556 19.68 12.71 -9.87
C THR A 556 20.10 11.57 -10.80
N GLY A 557 20.10 11.84 -12.12
CA GLY A 557 20.53 10.86 -13.13
C GLY A 557 19.52 9.73 -13.39
N THR A 558 20.01 8.63 -14.00
CA THR A 558 19.22 7.45 -14.42
C THR A 558 19.39 6.24 -13.49
N GLU A 559 20.14 6.38 -12.40
CA GLU A 559 20.38 5.32 -11.43
C GLU A 559 19.11 5.02 -10.60
N LYS A 560 19.17 4.08 -9.66
CA LYS A 560 18.04 3.79 -8.76
C LYS A 560 18.06 4.73 -7.55
N PRO A 561 16.91 5.12 -6.99
CA PRO A 561 16.87 5.99 -5.81
C PRO A 561 17.49 5.30 -4.59
N GLY A 562 18.27 6.04 -3.81
CA GLY A 562 18.73 5.68 -2.48
C GLY A 562 17.75 6.12 -1.37
N THR A 563 18.10 5.82 -0.12
CA THR A 563 17.31 6.24 1.06
C THR A 563 17.20 7.76 1.15
N ASP A 564 18.29 8.45 0.80
CA ASP A 564 18.38 9.91 0.81
C ASP A 564 17.67 10.55 -0.37
N ASP A 565 16.97 9.81 -1.24
CA ASP A 565 16.12 10.35 -2.31
C ASP A 565 14.62 10.31 -1.95
N GLN A 566 14.24 9.62 -0.87
CA GLN A 566 12.86 9.45 -0.43
C GLN A 566 12.29 10.74 0.17
N LEU A 567 11.09 11.12 -0.25
CA LEU A 567 10.43 12.34 0.19
C LEU A 567 8.92 12.15 0.39
N VAL A 568 8.38 12.99 1.27
CA VAL A 568 6.94 13.20 1.43
C VAL A 568 6.66 14.67 1.20
N ALA A 569 6.07 15.01 0.06
CA ALA A 569 5.69 16.38 -0.25
C ALA A 569 4.22 16.61 0.11
N ALA A 570 3.96 17.42 1.12
CA ALA A 570 2.60 17.77 1.52
C ALA A 570 2.06 18.92 0.66
N GLU A 571 0.76 18.89 0.33
CA GLU A 571 0.11 20.04 -0.30
C GLU A 571 0.22 21.27 0.60
N HIS A 572 0.68 22.39 0.03
CA HIS A 572 0.69 23.67 0.74
C HIS A 572 -0.74 24.22 0.92
N HIS A 573 -1.03 24.82 2.07
CA HIS A 573 -2.36 25.37 2.29
C HIS A 573 -2.53 26.70 1.55
N LEU A 574 -3.48 26.76 0.62
CA LEU A 574 -3.84 28.00 -0.04
C LEU A 574 -4.68 28.90 0.88
N PRO A 575 -4.21 30.11 1.24
CA PRO A 575 -5.06 31.09 1.88
C PRO A 575 -6.12 31.61 0.89
N ARG A 576 -7.20 32.15 1.43
CA ARG A 576 -8.26 32.77 0.62
C ARG A 576 -7.76 34.11 0.08
N THR A 577 -7.72 34.27 -1.24
CA THR A 577 -7.41 35.55 -1.90
C THR A 577 -8.67 36.32 -2.28
N LEU A 578 -8.53 37.64 -2.39
CA LEU A 578 -9.58 38.52 -2.86
C LEU A 578 -9.75 38.38 -4.38
N PRO A 579 -10.99 38.35 -4.92
CA PRO A 579 -11.23 38.35 -6.36
C PRO A 579 -11.05 39.77 -6.91
N LEU A 580 -9.80 40.25 -6.99
CA LEU A 580 -9.44 41.65 -7.26
C LEU A 580 -10.16 42.24 -8.49
N ALA A 581 -10.21 41.51 -9.61
CA ALA A 581 -10.91 41.95 -10.81
C ALA A 581 -12.43 42.11 -10.60
N SER A 582 -13.05 41.20 -9.85
CA SER A 582 -14.49 41.26 -9.56
C SER A 582 -14.83 42.39 -8.58
N LEU A 583 -13.92 42.74 -7.68
CA LEU A 583 -14.10 43.83 -6.71
C LEU A 583 -13.80 45.20 -7.30
N SER A 584 -13.01 45.29 -8.37
CA SER A 584 -12.66 46.56 -8.99
C SER A 584 -13.88 47.27 -9.56
N GLY A 585 -14.01 48.57 -9.29
CA GLY A 585 -15.04 49.44 -9.86
C GLY A 585 -15.36 50.62 -8.97
N HIS A 586 -16.32 51.42 -9.40
CA HIS A 586 -16.91 52.51 -8.63
C HIS A 586 -18.12 52.03 -7.85
N TYR A 587 -18.19 52.44 -6.57
CA TYR A 587 -19.28 52.16 -5.66
C TYR A 587 -19.81 53.48 -5.12
N ARG A 588 -21.13 53.62 -5.05
CA ARG A 588 -21.78 54.81 -4.52
C ARG A 588 -22.47 54.51 -3.20
N THR A 589 -22.08 55.25 -2.17
CA THR A 589 -22.83 55.31 -0.90
C THR A 589 -23.62 56.62 -0.83
N LYS A 590 -24.44 56.80 0.21
CA LYS A 590 -25.22 58.05 0.39
C LYS A 590 -24.35 59.31 0.48
N SER A 591 -23.08 59.19 0.88
CA SER A 591 -22.23 60.35 1.21
C SER A 591 -20.84 60.30 0.57
N ASN A 592 -20.44 59.19 -0.04
CA ASN A 592 -19.09 58.99 -0.57
C ASN A 592 -19.09 58.24 -1.90
N GLN A 593 -18.17 58.63 -2.79
CA GLN A 593 -17.78 57.87 -3.98
C GLN A 593 -16.55 57.04 -3.64
N ILE A 594 -16.67 55.73 -3.83
CA ILE A 594 -15.64 54.77 -3.44
C ILE A 594 -15.12 54.09 -4.70
N ARG A 595 -13.82 54.19 -4.95
CA ARG A 595 -13.17 53.54 -6.09
C ARG A 595 -12.27 52.43 -5.59
N VAL A 596 -12.53 51.20 -6.05
CA VAL A 596 -11.71 50.02 -5.74
C VAL A 596 -10.96 49.63 -6.99
N ARG A 597 -9.64 49.44 -6.88
CA ARG A 597 -8.80 48.94 -7.98
C ARG A 597 -7.76 47.96 -7.49
N PRO A 598 -7.35 46.97 -8.32
CA PRO A 598 -6.15 46.19 -8.07
C PRO A 598 -4.95 47.13 -8.01
N ASP A 599 -4.09 46.95 -7.02
CA ASP A 599 -2.82 47.66 -6.93
C ASP A 599 -1.71 46.70 -7.38
N LEU A 600 -1.37 46.80 -8.67
CA LEU A 600 -0.41 45.90 -9.32
C LEU A 600 1.05 46.30 -9.02
N SER A 601 1.29 47.46 -8.40
CA SER A 601 2.63 47.95 -8.04
C SER A 601 2.94 47.84 -6.54
N SER A 602 1.91 47.66 -5.70
CA SER A 602 2.08 47.50 -4.25
C SER A 602 2.78 46.20 -3.86
N LYS A 603 3.72 46.34 -2.93
CA LYS A 603 4.50 45.23 -2.36
C LYS A 603 3.75 44.45 -1.29
N THR A 604 2.68 45.02 -0.70
CA THR A 604 2.04 44.48 0.52
C THR A 604 0.52 44.39 0.44
N HIS A 605 -0.14 45.17 -0.44
CA HIS A 605 -1.60 45.23 -0.54
C HIS A 605 -2.00 45.17 -2.01
N PRO A 606 -2.53 44.04 -2.51
CA PRO A 606 -2.85 43.88 -3.93
C PRO A 606 -4.12 44.64 -4.36
N MET A 607 -4.69 45.47 -3.47
CA MET A 607 -5.89 46.27 -3.69
C MET A 607 -5.70 47.66 -3.09
N ALA A 608 -6.04 48.69 -3.85
CA ALA A 608 -6.13 50.07 -3.40
C ALA A 608 -7.59 50.52 -3.41
N ILE A 609 -8.04 51.11 -2.30
CA ILE A 609 -9.38 51.70 -2.16
C ILE A 609 -9.22 53.21 -1.99
N TYR A 610 -10.04 53.98 -2.68
CA TYR A 610 -10.08 55.43 -2.58
C TYR A 610 -11.48 55.88 -2.16
N ILE A 611 -11.56 56.79 -1.19
CA ILE A 611 -12.79 57.48 -0.80
C ILE A 611 -12.66 58.91 -1.29
N ASN A 612 -13.55 59.34 -2.20
CA ASN A 612 -13.52 60.67 -2.82
C ASN A 612 -12.11 61.04 -3.33
N ASP A 613 -11.49 60.09 -4.04
CA ASP A 613 -10.12 60.14 -4.59
C ASP A 613 -8.95 60.24 -3.58
N GLN A 614 -9.22 60.08 -2.28
CA GLN A 614 -8.18 59.94 -1.26
C GLN A 614 -7.96 58.47 -0.89
N PRO A 615 -6.71 57.98 -0.75
CA PRO A 615 -6.44 56.59 -0.41
C PRO A 615 -6.95 56.25 0.99
N ALA A 616 -7.71 55.16 1.08
CA ALA A 616 -8.23 54.65 2.35
C ALA A 616 -7.14 54.02 3.21
N GLN A 617 -7.26 54.14 4.53
CA GLN A 617 -6.22 53.68 5.47
C GLN A 617 -6.46 52.25 5.97
N ARG A 618 -7.72 51.85 6.16
CA ARG A 618 -8.11 50.52 6.65
C ARG A 618 -9.30 49.99 5.88
N TRP A 619 -9.23 48.72 5.52
CA TRP A 619 -10.35 48.05 4.90
C TRP A 619 -10.37 46.55 5.19
N SER A 620 -11.54 45.93 5.08
CA SER A 620 -11.75 44.50 5.15
C SER A 620 -12.81 44.06 4.14
N VAL A 621 -12.78 42.81 3.68
CA VAL A 621 -13.70 42.31 2.65
C VAL A 621 -14.41 41.07 3.15
N ASN A 622 -15.73 41.07 3.06
CA ASN A 622 -16.61 39.94 3.37
C ASN A 622 -17.22 39.35 2.09
N THR A 623 -18.14 38.41 2.23
CA THR A 623 -18.77 37.72 1.09
C THR A 623 -19.73 38.58 0.27
N THR A 624 -20.33 39.62 0.87
CA THR A 624 -21.38 40.44 0.25
C THR A 624 -21.10 41.94 0.31
N SER A 625 -20.05 42.35 1.03
CA SER A 625 -19.69 43.74 1.24
C SER A 625 -18.22 43.89 1.58
N PHE A 626 -17.73 45.11 1.58
CA PHE A 626 -16.43 45.47 2.15
C PHE A 626 -16.59 46.64 3.11
N GLU A 627 -15.78 46.67 4.15
CA GLU A 627 -15.67 47.79 5.08
C GLU A 627 -14.43 48.61 4.73
N VAL A 628 -14.55 49.93 4.65
CA VAL A 628 -13.43 50.84 4.40
C VAL A 628 -13.55 52.07 5.30
N ASP A 629 -12.54 52.32 6.14
CA ASP A 629 -12.48 53.41 7.11
C ASP A 629 -13.79 53.59 7.92
N GLY A 630 -14.40 52.47 8.34
CA GLY A 630 -15.66 52.43 9.11
C GLY A 630 -16.94 52.48 8.27
N ILE A 631 -16.85 52.51 6.94
CA ILE A 631 -17.98 52.52 6.01
C ILE A 631 -18.18 51.12 5.43
N ASN A 632 -19.35 50.52 5.67
CA ASN A 632 -19.71 49.23 5.06
C ASN A 632 -20.41 49.44 3.71
N VAL A 633 -19.85 48.86 2.65
CA VAL A 633 -20.27 49.05 1.26
C VAL A 633 -20.68 47.71 0.66
N SER A 634 -21.98 47.56 0.37
CA SER A 634 -22.50 46.38 -0.32
C SER A 634 -21.92 46.27 -1.73
N PHE A 635 -21.59 45.06 -2.19
CA PHE A 635 -21.19 44.86 -3.59
C PHE A 635 -22.31 45.21 -4.58
N GLN A 636 -23.57 45.25 -4.13
CA GLN A 636 -24.69 45.71 -4.94
C GLN A 636 -24.69 47.23 -5.19
N ALA A 637 -23.91 48.00 -4.42
CA ALA A 637 -23.76 49.45 -4.60
C ALA A 637 -22.80 49.83 -5.73
N ARG A 638 -22.35 48.84 -6.51
CA ARG A 638 -21.48 49.02 -7.66
C ARG A 638 -22.22 49.76 -8.77
N GLU A 639 -21.59 50.78 -9.32
CA GLU A 639 -22.12 51.52 -10.45
C GLU A 639 -21.86 50.77 -11.77
N PRO A 640 -22.81 50.80 -12.73
CA PRO A 640 -22.57 50.29 -14.08
C PRO A 640 -21.40 51.03 -14.75
N GLU A 641 -20.47 50.28 -15.34
CA GLU A 641 -19.33 50.82 -16.06
C GLU A 641 -19.29 50.23 -17.47
N THR A 642 -19.24 51.11 -18.47
CA THR A 642 -19.07 50.70 -19.88
C THR A 642 -17.60 50.70 -20.31
N ALA A 643 -16.74 51.46 -19.63
CA ALA A 643 -15.32 51.57 -19.94
C ALA A 643 -14.52 50.33 -19.51
N ILE A 644 -13.41 50.10 -20.21
CA ILE A 644 -12.41 49.08 -19.87
C ILE A 644 -11.56 49.61 -18.71
N PRO A 645 -11.46 48.89 -17.58
CA PRO A 645 -10.68 49.35 -16.44
C PRO A 645 -9.19 49.53 -16.77
N ASP A 646 -8.58 50.61 -16.26
CA ASP A 646 -7.17 50.92 -16.51
C ASP A 646 -6.20 49.80 -16.12
N TYR A 647 -6.50 49.07 -15.03
CA TYR A 647 -5.66 47.95 -14.60
C TYR A 647 -5.65 46.80 -15.62
N ALA A 648 -6.67 46.71 -16.48
CA ALA A 648 -6.82 45.67 -17.49
C ALA A 648 -6.16 46.05 -18.82
N HIS A 649 -5.61 47.26 -18.94
CA HIS A 649 -4.95 47.71 -20.17
C HIS A 649 -3.67 46.92 -20.42
N GLY A 650 -3.49 46.47 -21.66
CA GLY A 650 -2.32 45.70 -22.06
C GLY A 650 -2.61 44.75 -23.21
N THR A 651 -1.54 44.11 -23.68
CA THR A 651 -1.61 43.08 -24.73
C THR A 651 -1.51 41.71 -24.09
N TYR A 652 -2.58 40.94 -24.21
CA TYR A 652 -2.70 39.59 -23.71
C TYR A 652 -2.23 38.61 -24.77
N GLN A 653 -1.42 37.64 -24.36
CA GLN A 653 -1.21 36.43 -25.11
C GLN A 653 -2.39 35.50 -24.83
N VAL A 654 -3.16 35.15 -25.86
CA VAL A 654 -4.40 34.38 -25.72
C VAL A 654 -4.21 33.02 -26.35
N ARG A 655 -4.33 31.99 -25.53
CA ARG A 655 -4.35 30.59 -25.93
C ARG A 655 -5.79 30.13 -26.18
N LEU A 656 -6.04 29.68 -27.40
CA LEU A 656 -7.29 29.05 -27.83
C LEU A 656 -7.12 27.54 -27.71
N VAL A 657 -7.98 26.88 -26.95
CA VAL A 657 -7.90 25.43 -26.70
C VAL A 657 -9.01 24.72 -27.46
N GLN A 658 -8.64 23.98 -28.50
CA GLN A 658 -9.52 23.09 -29.26
C GLN A 658 -9.04 21.66 -29.05
N SER A 659 -9.87 20.76 -28.54
CA SER A 659 -9.63 19.29 -28.42
C SER A 659 -8.16 18.86 -28.22
N ASP A 660 -7.38 18.79 -29.31
CA ASP A 660 -5.98 18.34 -29.36
C ASP A 660 -4.95 19.38 -29.89
N SER A 661 -5.36 20.62 -30.18
CA SER A 661 -4.49 21.70 -30.66
C SER A 661 -4.70 23.01 -29.88
N ALA A 662 -3.62 23.79 -29.75
CA ALA A 662 -3.67 25.13 -29.19
C ALA A 662 -3.14 26.13 -30.20
N THR A 663 -3.91 27.18 -30.45
CA THR A 663 -3.47 28.31 -31.28
C THR A 663 -3.33 29.56 -30.42
N MET A 664 -2.35 30.39 -30.77
CA MET A 664 -2.10 31.66 -30.08
C MET A 664 -2.73 32.80 -30.88
N ALA A 665 -3.34 33.73 -30.15
CA ALA A 665 -3.86 34.99 -30.64
C ALA A 665 -3.40 36.11 -29.71
N THR A 666 -3.43 37.35 -30.18
CA THR A 666 -3.22 38.52 -29.33
C THR A 666 -4.53 39.26 -29.12
N MET A 667 -4.75 39.73 -27.90
CA MET A 667 -5.87 40.60 -27.57
C MET A 667 -5.34 41.81 -26.83
N SER A 668 -5.58 43.02 -27.35
CA SER A 668 -5.16 44.26 -26.69
C SER A 668 -6.39 44.99 -26.16
N LEU A 669 -6.35 45.36 -24.88
CA LEU A 669 -7.36 46.19 -24.23
C LEU A 669 -6.72 47.53 -23.89
N SER A 670 -7.32 48.66 -24.28
CA SER A 670 -6.86 50.00 -23.93
C SER A 670 -8.03 50.98 -23.76
N ALA A 671 -7.75 52.23 -23.40
CA ALA A 671 -8.75 53.29 -23.38
C ALA A 671 -9.36 53.57 -24.77
N ASP A 672 -8.58 53.37 -25.84
CA ASP A 672 -8.96 53.69 -27.22
C ASP A 672 -9.78 52.57 -27.90
N GLY A 673 -9.85 51.38 -27.29
CA GLY A 673 -10.66 50.27 -27.78
C GLY A 673 -10.06 48.89 -27.51
N CYS A 674 -10.68 47.88 -28.13
CA CYS A 674 -10.27 46.49 -28.05
C CYS A 674 -9.79 45.99 -29.41
N TYR A 675 -8.72 45.21 -29.45
CA TYR A 675 -8.18 44.63 -30.67
C TYR A 675 -7.96 43.14 -30.52
N ILE A 676 -8.29 42.35 -31.54
CA ILE A 676 -7.91 40.94 -31.66
C ILE A 676 -7.03 40.78 -32.90
N ASN A 677 -5.82 40.26 -32.75
CA ASN A 677 -4.84 40.14 -33.84
C ASN A 677 -4.69 41.46 -34.62
N SER A 678 -4.58 42.57 -33.89
CA SER A 678 -4.51 43.95 -34.41
C SER A 678 -5.76 44.46 -35.16
N LYS A 679 -6.87 43.72 -35.17
CA LYS A 679 -8.15 44.19 -35.73
C LYS A 679 -9.05 44.78 -34.64
N PRO A 680 -9.59 46.00 -34.80
CA PRO A 680 -10.47 46.60 -33.82
C PRO A 680 -11.78 45.81 -33.71
N ILE A 681 -12.31 45.70 -32.49
CA ILE A 681 -13.58 45.04 -32.18
C ILE A 681 -14.43 45.90 -31.24
N SER A 682 -15.74 45.79 -31.38
CA SER A 682 -16.73 46.46 -30.54
C SER A 682 -17.05 45.58 -29.35
N VAL A 683 -16.60 45.99 -28.16
CA VAL A 683 -16.81 45.26 -26.91
C VAL A 683 -17.88 45.94 -26.06
N SER A 684 -18.82 45.14 -25.57
CA SER A 684 -19.81 45.53 -24.56
C SER A 684 -19.42 44.92 -23.21
N ARG A 685 -19.60 45.68 -22.12
CA ARG A 685 -19.34 45.22 -20.75
C ARG A 685 -20.67 45.11 -19.99
N ASP A 686 -20.93 43.97 -19.38
CA ASP A 686 -22.10 43.78 -18.52
C ASP A 686 -21.83 44.22 -17.07
N ASN A 687 -22.89 44.28 -16.26
CA ASN A 687 -22.81 44.66 -14.85
C ASN A 687 -22.05 43.62 -13.98
N GLU A 688 -21.80 42.42 -14.50
CA GLU A 688 -20.98 41.39 -13.84
C GLU A 688 -19.48 41.49 -14.22
N GLY A 689 -19.13 42.45 -15.08
CA GLY A 689 -17.77 42.64 -15.59
C GLY A 689 -17.35 41.66 -16.68
N SER A 690 -18.30 40.99 -17.36
CA SER A 690 -18.00 40.24 -18.59
C SER A 690 -17.93 41.17 -19.78
N PHE A 691 -16.98 40.91 -20.67
CA PHE A 691 -16.79 41.61 -21.93
C PHE A 691 -17.27 40.71 -23.07
N SER A 692 -18.13 41.21 -23.96
CA SER A 692 -18.68 40.46 -25.09
C SER A 692 -18.55 41.23 -26.40
N TRP A 693 -18.28 40.53 -27.50
CA TRP A 693 -18.17 41.11 -28.84
C TRP A 693 -18.87 40.25 -29.89
N LYS A 694 -19.15 40.86 -31.06
CA LYS A 694 -19.84 40.19 -32.20
C LYS A 694 -19.20 40.44 -33.57
N ASP A 695 -18.18 41.28 -33.64
CA ASP A 695 -17.54 41.80 -34.85
C ASP A 695 -16.05 41.39 -34.95
N GLY A 696 -15.66 40.32 -34.27
CA GLY A 696 -14.29 39.81 -34.27
C GLY A 696 -13.81 39.22 -35.61
N PRO A 697 -12.52 38.86 -35.70
CA PRO A 697 -11.94 38.18 -36.86
C PRO A 697 -12.58 36.79 -37.04
N ALA A 698 -12.53 36.23 -38.25
CA ALA A 698 -13.33 35.06 -38.67
C ALA A 698 -13.45 33.94 -37.61
N THR A 699 -12.33 33.44 -37.07
CA THR A 699 -12.30 32.34 -36.09
C THR A 699 -12.66 32.72 -34.65
N LEU A 700 -12.79 34.02 -34.37
CA LEU A 700 -13.14 34.61 -33.08
C LEU A 700 -14.25 35.67 -33.26
N ARG A 701 -15.20 35.41 -34.17
CA ARG A 701 -16.19 36.39 -34.62
C ARG A 701 -17.06 36.89 -33.46
N VAL A 702 -17.52 35.96 -32.64
CA VAL A 702 -18.27 36.24 -31.41
C VAL A 702 -17.49 35.70 -30.21
N GLY A 703 -17.61 36.36 -29.06
CA GLY A 703 -17.04 35.82 -27.85
C GLY A 703 -17.40 36.59 -26.60
N GLN A 704 -17.04 36.00 -25.48
CA GLN A 704 -17.27 36.52 -24.15
C GLN A 704 -16.10 36.15 -23.25
N ILE A 705 -15.56 37.11 -22.51
CA ILE A 705 -14.47 36.93 -21.55
C ILE A 705 -14.79 37.57 -20.21
N LYS A 706 -14.16 37.05 -19.15
CA LYS A 706 -14.08 37.67 -17.82
C LYS A 706 -12.61 37.86 -17.45
N LEU A 707 -12.34 38.88 -16.65
CA LEU A 707 -11.00 39.20 -16.17
C LEU A 707 -10.73 38.58 -14.79
N LEU A 708 -9.47 38.22 -14.55
CA LEU A 708 -8.91 37.78 -13.28
C LEU A 708 -7.56 38.46 -13.06
N VAL A 709 -7.08 38.45 -11.82
CA VAL A 709 -5.70 38.85 -11.49
C VAL A 709 -5.03 37.66 -10.84
N ASP A 710 -3.85 37.30 -11.32
CA ASP A 710 -3.08 36.20 -10.75
C ASP A 710 -2.49 36.64 -9.40
N PRO A 711 -2.81 35.99 -8.26
CA PRO A 711 -2.36 36.47 -6.96
C PRO A 711 -0.84 36.38 -6.75
N ILE A 712 -0.13 35.61 -7.58
CA ILE A 712 1.30 35.39 -7.43
C ILE A 712 2.08 36.41 -8.27
N THR A 713 1.76 36.57 -9.54
CA THR A 713 2.45 37.50 -10.45
C THR A 713 1.85 38.90 -10.45
N LEU A 714 0.62 39.06 -9.97
CA LEU A 714 -0.22 40.26 -10.09
C LEU A 714 -0.50 40.69 -11.54
N SER A 715 -0.23 39.85 -12.52
CA SER A 715 -0.61 40.13 -13.90
C SER A 715 -2.08 39.80 -14.16
N VAL A 716 -2.68 40.53 -15.09
CA VAL A 716 -4.08 40.38 -15.46
C VAL A 716 -4.25 39.21 -16.42
N MET A 717 -5.28 38.43 -16.15
CA MET A 717 -5.68 37.27 -16.92
C MET A 717 -7.08 37.48 -17.49
N LEU A 718 -7.36 36.83 -18.61
CA LEU A 718 -8.69 36.74 -19.21
C LEU A 718 -9.05 35.29 -19.48
N PHE A 719 -10.31 34.93 -19.32
CA PHE A 719 -10.81 33.61 -19.69
C PHE A 719 -12.22 33.69 -20.23
N GLY A 720 -12.58 32.77 -21.11
CA GLY A 720 -13.92 32.76 -21.66
C GLY A 720 -14.06 31.83 -22.85
N THR A 721 -14.91 32.22 -23.79
CA THR A 721 -15.19 31.45 -25.00
C THR A 721 -15.31 32.36 -26.20
N ALA A 722 -14.88 31.88 -27.37
CA ALA A 722 -15.07 32.54 -28.65
C ALA A 722 -15.43 31.52 -29.74
N GLY A 723 -16.03 31.97 -30.84
CA GLY A 723 -16.42 31.09 -31.94
C GLY A 723 -16.89 31.84 -33.17
N HIS A 724 -17.39 31.09 -34.15
CA HIS A 724 -18.04 31.63 -35.34
C HIS A 724 -19.45 32.13 -35.01
N ALA A 725 -19.99 33.02 -35.85
CA ALA A 725 -21.35 33.55 -35.66
C ALA A 725 -22.45 32.53 -36.04
N GLU A 726 -22.13 31.54 -36.87
CA GLU A 726 -23.08 30.57 -37.45
C GLU A 726 -22.96 29.15 -36.86
N ASP A 727 -21.89 28.84 -36.10
CA ASP A 727 -21.68 27.54 -35.43
C ASP A 727 -21.91 27.66 -33.93
N ASP A 728 -22.61 26.68 -33.34
CA ASP A 728 -22.79 26.56 -31.89
C ASP A 728 -21.51 26.06 -31.18
N GLN A 729 -20.44 25.79 -31.94
CA GLN A 729 -19.15 25.38 -31.41
C GLN A 729 -18.37 26.57 -30.85
N ARG A 730 -18.27 26.62 -29.52
CA ARG A 730 -17.44 27.60 -28.81
C ARG A 730 -16.10 26.99 -28.39
N ILE A 731 -15.03 27.73 -28.64
CA ILE A 731 -13.66 27.42 -28.27
C ILE A 731 -13.36 28.09 -26.93
N ALA A 732 -12.77 27.34 -25.99
CA ALA A 732 -12.29 27.92 -24.73
C ALA A 732 -11.05 28.77 -24.99
N LEU A 733 -11.04 29.99 -24.45
CA LEU A 733 -9.89 30.89 -24.53
C LEU A 733 -9.41 31.26 -23.12
N ARG A 734 -8.10 31.35 -22.97
CA ARG A 734 -7.42 31.80 -21.77
C ARG A 734 -6.26 32.69 -22.19
N GLY A 735 -6.04 33.79 -21.50
CA GLY A 735 -4.93 34.67 -21.80
C GLY A 735 -4.43 35.41 -20.59
N MET A 736 -3.21 35.94 -20.72
CA MET A 736 -2.52 36.65 -19.65
C MET A 736 -1.64 37.73 -20.28
N ILE A 737 -1.51 38.86 -19.60
CA ILE A 737 -0.48 39.85 -19.97
C ILE A 737 0.88 39.24 -19.60
N PRO A 738 1.84 39.13 -20.55
CA PRO A 738 3.18 38.64 -20.25
C PRO A 738 3.83 39.40 -19.09
N VAL A 739 4.41 38.66 -18.15
CA VAL A 739 5.06 39.23 -16.98
C VAL A 739 6.47 39.66 -17.37
N SER A 740 6.77 40.97 -17.29
CA SER A 740 8.11 41.47 -17.58
C SER A 740 9.15 40.93 -16.59
N GLU A 741 10.41 40.80 -17.02
CA GLU A 741 11.51 40.36 -16.14
C GLU A 741 11.63 41.24 -14.89
N GLN A 742 11.43 42.55 -15.04
CA GLN A 742 11.46 43.49 -13.91
C GLN A 742 10.33 43.20 -12.91
N ALA A 743 9.11 42.95 -13.39
CA ALA A 743 7.97 42.61 -12.53
C ALA A 743 8.20 41.26 -11.82
N ALA A 744 8.70 40.26 -12.55
CA ALA A 744 9.05 38.96 -11.99
C ALA A 744 10.14 39.08 -10.91
N GLY A 745 11.21 39.83 -11.18
CA GLY A 745 12.29 40.10 -10.23
C GLY A 745 11.78 40.75 -8.94
N ASN A 746 10.90 41.75 -9.05
CA ASN A 746 10.28 42.38 -7.88
C ASN A 746 9.45 41.38 -7.05
N ARG A 747 8.70 40.48 -7.71
CA ARG A 747 7.88 39.48 -7.02
C ARG A 747 8.72 38.41 -6.32
N LYS A 748 9.85 37.99 -6.88
CA LYS A 748 10.73 36.97 -6.28
C LYS A 748 11.25 37.33 -4.87
N HIS A 749 11.35 38.62 -4.55
CA HIS A 749 11.84 39.12 -3.27
C HIS A 749 10.74 39.42 -2.24
N LEU A 750 9.49 39.06 -2.54
CA LEU A 750 8.32 39.33 -1.70
C LEU A 750 7.51 38.03 -1.51
N PRO A 751 8.02 37.06 -0.73
CA PRO A 751 7.28 35.84 -0.46
C PRO A 751 5.97 36.14 0.27
N ASP A 752 4.92 35.45 -0.13
CA ASP A 752 3.57 35.61 0.42
C ASP A 752 2.92 34.23 0.67
N PHE A 753 1.73 34.22 1.26
CA PHE A 753 0.89 33.04 1.47
C PHE A 753 1.54 31.95 2.34
N GLY A 754 2.50 32.33 3.18
CA GLY A 754 3.24 31.41 4.05
C GLY A 754 4.14 30.42 3.30
N LEU A 755 4.46 30.70 2.03
CA LEU A 755 5.42 29.90 1.26
C LEU A 755 6.86 30.25 1.66
N PRO A 756 7.75 29.25 1.81
CA PRO A 756 9.18 29.51 1.93
C PRO A 756 9.72 30.27 0.72
N GLU A 757 10.77 31.06 0.92
CA GLU A 757 11.34 31.93 -0.12
C GLU A 757 11.74 31.15 -1.39
N TRP A 758 12.38 29.98 -1.24
CA TRP A 758 12.75 29.11 -2.36
C TRP A 758 11.51 28.65 -3.16
N ALA A 759 10.45 28.22 -2.47
CA ALA A 759 9.22 27.73 -3.08
C ALA A 759 8.48 28.85 -3.82
N TRP A 760 8.48 30.04 -3.23
CA TRP A 760 7.91 31.25 -3.83
C TRP A 760 8.63 31.61 -5.13
N ARG A 761 9.96 31.62 -5.13
CA ARG A 761 10.76 31.91 -6.34
C ARG A 761 10.47 30.91 -7.46
N HIS A 762 10.48 29.61 -7.18
CA HIS A 762 10.14 28.58 -8.16
C HIS A 762 8.75 28.79 -8.78
N LEU A 763 7.78 29.20 -7.95
CA LEU A 763 6.41 29.42 -8.38
C LEU A 763 6.26 30.69 -9.22
N VAL A 764 6.94 31.78 -8.85
CA VAL A 764 6.98 33.02 -9.65
C VAL A 764 7.63 32.73 -11.01
N ASP A 765 8.76 32.02 -11.03
CA ASP A 765 9.45 31.66 -12.27
C ASP A 765 8.57 30.84 -13.22
N LEU A 766 7.92 29.81 -12.69
CA LEU A 766 6.97 28.99 -13.43
C LEU A 766 5.86 29.84 -14.08
N LEU A 767 5.26 30.74 -13.31
CA LEU A 767 4.12 31.52 -13.78
C LEU A 767 4.54 32.64 -14.74
N THR A 768 5.70 33.25 -14.53
CA THR A 768 6.30 34.20 -15.47
C THR A 768 6.58 33.52 -16.80
N GLN A 769 7.28 32.37 -16.81
CA GLN A 769 7.56 31.63 -18.05
C GLN A 769 6.27 31.24 -18.79
N SER A 770 5.25 30.84 -18.04
CA SER A 770 3.97 30.43 -18.63
C SER A 770 3.12 31.59 -19.13
N SER A 771 3.38 32.82 -18.70
CA SER A 771 2.61 34.01 -19.10
C SER A 771 2.74 34.31 -20.60
N GLU A 772 3.87 33.99 -21.20
CA GLU A 772 4.12 34.09 -22.66
C GLU A 772 3.19 33.18 -23.48
N GLN A 773 2.66 32.12 -22.87
CA GLN A 773 1.74 31.17 -23.49
C GLN A 773 0.30 31.33 -22.98
N GLY A 774 -0.03 32.52 -22.49
CA GLY A 774 -1.36 32.87 -21.97
C GLY A 774 -1.66 32.44 -20.54
N GLY A 775 -0.63 31.98 -19.79
CA GLY A 775 -0.72 31.68 -18.36
C GLY A 775 -1.29 30.29 -18.02
N LEU A 776 -0.91 29.76 -16.85
CA LEU A 776 -1.40 28.45 -16.37
C LEU A 776 -2.76 28.50 -15.68
N PHE A 777 -3.17 29.65 -15.14
CA PHE A 777 -4.33 29.76 -14.23
C PHE A 777 -4.19 28.83 -13.00
N LEU A 778 -2.94 28.54 -12.59
CA LEU A 778 -2.61 27.55 -11.57
C LEU A 778 -3.32 27.83 -10.25
N TRP A 779 -3.28 29.07 -9.75
CA TRP A 779 -3.94 29.44 -8.49
C TRP A 779 -5.43 29.09 -8.50
N HIS A 780 -6.13 29.48 -9.56
CA HIS A 780 -7.57 29.24 -9.70
C HIS A 780 -7.89 27.75 -9.89
N GLY A 781 -7.05 27.02 -10.62
CA GLY A 781 -7.16 25.57 -10.78
C GLY A 781 -6.93 24.82 -9.47
N TRP A 782 -5.89 25.20 -8.73
CA TRP A 782 -5.52 24.62 -7.44
C TRP A 782 -6.61 24.86 -6.40
N ASN A 783 -7.05 26.11 -6.20
CA ASN A 783 -8.11 26.45 -5.26
C ASN A 783 -9.41 25.68 -5.56
N ARG A 784 -9.75 25.54 -6.85
CA ARG A 784 -10.92 24.79 -7.29
C ARG A 784 -10.80 23.29 -7.00
N SER A 785 -9.71 22.68 -7.43
CA SER A 785 -9.44 21.24 -7.28
C SER A 785 -9.48 20.83 -5.80
N ALA A 786 -8.76 21.56 -4.94
CA ALA A 786 -8.72 21.29 -3.50
C ALA A 786 -10.10 21.43 -2.83
N ASN A 787 -10.83 22.51 -3.12
CA ASN A 787 -12.11 22.77 -2.47
C ASN A 787 -13.24 21.88 -2.99
N ASN A 788 -13.32 21.63 -4.30
CA ASN A 788 -14.37 20.77 -4.86
C ASN A 788 -14.22 19.32 -4.39
N LEU A 789 -12.99 18.80 -4.34
CA LEU A 789 -12.74 17.48 -3.79
C LEU A 789 -13.10 17.40 -2.30
N ARG A 790 -12.84 18.45 -1.51
CA ARG A 790 -13.26 18.54 -0.10
C ARG A 790 -14.79 18.56 0.03
N ARG A 791 -15.49 19.32 -0.83
CA ARG A 791 -16.97 19.39 -0.84
C ARG A 791 -17.60 18.05 -1.20
N LEU A 792 -17.14 17.42 -2.28
CA LEU A 792 -17.64 16.11 -2.70
C LEU A 792 -17.44 15.06 -1.60
N ARG A 793 -16.31 15.07 -0.90
CA ARG A 793 -16.11 14.17 0.23
C ARG A 793 -17.01 14.46 1.41
N SER A 794 -17.31 15.73 1.68
CA SER A 794 -18.32 16.05 2.68
C SER A 794 -19.70 15.51 2.28
N VAL A 795 -20.04 15.53 1.00
CA VAL A 795 -21.26 14.90 0.47
C VAL A 795 -21.22 13.40 0.73
N LEU A 796 -20.17 12.71 0.26
CA LEU A 796 -20.04 11.26 0.44
C LEU A 796 -20.00 10.84 1.92
N LYS A 797 -19.44 11.67 2.80
CA LYS A 797 -19.51 11.46 4.25
C LYS A 797 -20.93 11.55 4.78
N THR A 798 -21.71 12.53 4.30
CA THR A 798 -23.13 12.70 4.70
C THR A 798 -24.02 11.59 4.13
N LEU A 799 -23.59 10.90 3.07
CA LEU A 799 -24.26 9.75 2.48
C LEU A 799 -23.80 8.40 3.07
N GLY A 800 -22.82 8.42 3.97
CA GLY A 800 -22.38 7.25 4.74
C GLY A 800 -22.54 7.48 6.24
N GLU A 801 -23.30 8.52 6.62
CA GLU A 801 -23.86 8.80 7.94
C GLU A 801 -25.37 8.62 7.81
#